data_AF-A0AAV7HGY5-F1
#
_entry.id   AF-A0AAV7HGY5-F1
#
_cell.length_a   1.000
_cell.length_b   1.000
_cell.length_c   1.000
_cell.angle_alpha   90.00
_cell.angle_beta   90.00
_cell.angle_gamma   90.00
#
_symmetry.space_group_name_H-M   'P 1'
#
loop_
_entity.id
_entity.type
_entity.pdbx_description
1 polymer ?
#
loop_
_entity_poly.entity_id
_entity_poly.type
_entity_poly.pdbx_seq_one_letter_code
_entity_poly.pdbx_strand_id
1 'polypeptide(L)'
;MGEIPGKKSVKLPIPGKRNILITSALPYVNNVPHLGNIIGCVLSADVFARYCRLRGYNTIYICGTDEYGTSTETKAMEENCTPKEICDKYHAIHKELYCDSCERFLADRLVEGTCPRSNCNYESARGDQCEKCGNLLNPTELQDPKCKVCRNTPRIRDTDHLFLELPLLKDKLEEYINRTSVVGGWSQNAVQATHAWLKEGLKPRCITRDLKWGVPVPHEKYRDKVFYVWFDAPIGYVSITSCYTPDWEKWWKNPDNVDLFQFMGKDNVPFHTVMFPSTLLGTGENWTLLKTISVTEYLNYESGKFSKSKGIGIFGNDAKDTNIPTEVWRYYLLTNRPEVSDTLFTWTDLQAKLNTELLNNLGNFINRVLSFVAKPAGSGYNSIIPDAPDAESHHLTKALAEKVVKLVEQYLDAMEKVKLKQGLKTAMSISSEGNSYLQESQFWKLFKDDPSSCSIVMKTSAGLVLLLACLLEPFMPSFSSEVLKQLNLPPETHLSLCDDKGDIDKAKQPWNFLPSGHTIGKPEPLFRELKDEEVESLRQRYAGSQAERIEKAEADAKKIAEQLKSTKISGASAKKQQAKSTVNTKPKAPEAEISVSRLDIRVGQIRKIQKHPDADSLYVEEIDVGEESTRTVVSGLVKYIPLEEMQNRKVCVLCNLKPATMRGIKSHAMVFAASNDDHTKVELVDPPASAVVGERITFPGYSGEPDGLLNAKSKVWEKVQVDLHTDAELVAHYKNSPFTTSAGICKVLSIASGAIR
;
A
#
# COMPACT_ATOMS: atom_id res chain seq x y z
N MET A 1 42.35 -13.73 -0.07
CA MET A 1 41.41 -12.62 -0.31
C MET A 1 41.20 -12.55 -1.81
N GLY A 2 39.98 -12.75 -2.31
CA GLY A 2 39.67 -12.61 -3.73
C GLY A 2 38.90 -11.31 -3.95
N GLU A 3 39.26 -10.54 -4.99
CA GLU A 3 38.53 -9.32 -5.32
C GLU A 3 37.22 -9.66 -6.02
N ILE A 4 36.11 -9.12 -5.51
CA ILE A 4 34.79 -9.28 -6.12
C ILE A 4 34.68 -8.28 -7.28
N PRO A 5 34.43 -8.74 -8.53
CA PRO A 5 34.30 -7.83 -9.67
C PRO A 5 33.13 -6.86 -9.51
N GLY A 6 33.34 -5.59 -9.87
CA GLY A 6 32.27 -4.58 -9.91
C GLY A 6 32.07 -3.74 -8.64
N LYS A 7 33.13 -3.48 -7.86
CA LYS A 7 33.12 -2.46 -6.80
C LYS A 7 32.70 -1.09 -7.37
N LYS A 8 31.43 -0.71 -7.17
CA LYS A 8 30.95 0.66 -7.37
C LYS A 8 31.75 1.60 -6.46
N SER A 9 32.07 2.81 -6.95
CA SER A 9 32.79 3.82 -6.17
C SER A 9 32.09 4.09 -4.83
N VAL A 10 32.85 4.00 -3.73
CA VAL A 10 32.35 4.30 -2.39
C VAL A 10 31.90 5.76 -2.32
N LYS A 11 30.69 6.00 -1.82
CA LYS A 11 30.16 7.33 -1.52
C LYS A 11 30.41 7.70 -0.06
N LEU A 12 31.04 8.85 0.14
CA LEU A 12 31.25 9.50 1.43
C LEU A 12 30.53 10.86 1.43
N PRO A 13 30.21 11.45 2.59
CA PRO A 13 29.63 12.79 2.64
C PRO A 13 30.55 13.85 2.03
N ILE A 14 29.94 14.81 1.34
CA ILE A 14 30.61 15.93 0.67
C ILE A 14 30.28 17.18 1.47
N PRO A 15 31.27 17.89 2.04
CA PRO A 15 31.05 19.14 2.75
C PRO A 15 30.33 20.17 1.88
N GLY A 16 29.42 20.95 2.48
CA GLY A 16 28.63 21.96 1.76
C GLY A 16 27.59 21.41 0.79
N LYS A 17 27.36 20.09 0.73
CA LYS A 17 26.26 19.46 -0.01
C LYS A 17 25.33 18.72 0.94
N ARG A 18 24.06 18.59 0.53
CA ARG A 18 23.07 17.79 1.28
C ARG A 18 23.41 16.30 1.15
N ASN A 19 23.86 15.71 2.25
CA ASN A 19 24.16 14.27 2.34
C ASN A 19 22.99 13.57 3.04
N ILE A 20 22.40 12.58 2.38
CA ILE A 20 21.22 11.85 2.87
C ILE A 20 21.63 10.41 3.18
N LEU A 21 21.53 10.02 4.44
CA LEU A 21 21.66 8.65 4.90
C LEU A 21 20.26 8.06 5.06
N ILE A 22 19.92 7.05 4.28
CA ILE A 22 18.61 6.39 4.36
C ILE A 22 18.80 5.00 4.96
N THR A 23 18.02 4.64 5.98
CA THR A 23 17.85 3.23 6.35
C THR A 23 16.40 2.78 6.22
N SER A 24 16.21 1.51 5.85
CA SER A 24 14.94 0.82 6.00
C SER A 24 15.07 -0.15 7.17
N ALA A 25 14.00 -0.33 7.95
CA ALA A 25 13.98 -1.34 8.99
C ALA A 25 14.39 -2.70 8.45
N LEU A 26 15.40 -3.30 9.09
CA LEU A 26 15.95 -4.60 8.71
C LEU A 26 14.83 -5.65 8.76
N PRO A 27 14.41 -6.26 7.64
CA PRO A 27 13.58 -7.44 7.71
C PRO A 27 14.31 -8.53 8.50
N TYR A 28 13.62 -9.13 9.47
CA TYR A 28 14.06 -10.40 10.02
C TYR A 28 14.33 -11.37 8.88
N VAL A 29 15.54 -11.94 8.86
CA VAL A 29 15.97 -12.96 7.91
C VAL A 29 14.95 -14.10 7.84
N ASN A 30 14.22 -14.29 8.94
CA ASN A 30 13.41 -15.44 9.27
C ASN A 30 12.06 -15.60 8.54
N ASN A 31 11.65 -14.61 7.77
CA ASN A 31 10.35 -14.60 7.11
C ASN A 31 10.50 -14.08 5.68
N VAL A 32 9.92 -14.80 4.73
CA VAL A 32 9.67 -14.23 3.40
C VAL A 32 8.76 -13.02 3.59
N PRO A 33 9.14 -11.81 3.17
CA PRO A 33 8.33 -10.63 3.39
C PRO A 33 7.04 -10.70 2.56
N HIS A 34 5.91 -10.38 3.18
CA HIS A 34 4.66 -10.13 2.47
C HIS A 34 4.60 -8.69 1.96
N LEU A 35 3.67 -8.39 1.04
CA LEU A 35 3.55 -7.06 0.44
C LEU A 35 3.46 -5.93 1.49
N GLY A 36 2.89 -6.23 2.67
CA GLY A 36 2.83 -5.30 3.82
C GLY A 36 4.20 -4.93 4.41
N ASN A 37 5.15 -5.87 4.53
CA ASN A 37 6.51 -5.53 4.97
C ASN A 37 7.24 -4.74 3.87
N ILE A 38 6.99 -5.08 2.61
CA ILE A 38 7.60 -4.43 1.45
C ILE A 38 7.20 -2.96 1.39
N ILE A 39 5.89 -2.64 1.44
CA ILE A 39 5.42 -1.25 1.41
C ILE A 39 5.85 -0.45 2.64
N GLY A 40 5.73 -1.02 3.84
CA GLY A 40 6.02 -0.30 5.08
C GLY A 40 7.49 0.09 5.27
N CYS A 41 8.40 -0.74 4.72
CA CYS A 41 9.84 -0.57 4.90
C CYS A 41 10.54 -0.29 3.56
N VAL A 42 10.92 -1.35 2.84
CA VAL A 42 11.96 -1.28 1.79
C VAL A 42 11.53 -0.59 0.50
N LEU A 43 10.26 -0.64 0.13
CA LEU A 43 9.72 0.05 -1.05
C LEU A 43 9.58 1.55 -0.79
N SER A 44 9.09 1.95 0.39
CA SER A 44 9.04 3.36 0.78
C SER A 44 10.44 4.00 0.79
N ALA A 45 11.43 3.28 1.32
CA ALA A 45 12.83 3.74 1.34
C ALA A 45 13.46 3.79 -0.06
N ASP A 46 13.23 2.81 -0.95
CA ASP A 46 13.75 2.82 -2.32
C ASP A 46 13.18 3.98 -3.15
N VAL A 47 11.88 4.30 -3.00
CA VAL A 47 11.24 5.45 -3.65
C VAL A 47 11.92 6.76 -3.22
N PHE A 48 12.07 7.00 -1.91
CA PHE A 48 12.74 8.21 -1.44
C PHE A 48 14.22 8.24 -1.83
N ALA A 49 14.91 7.09 -1.78
CA ALA A 49 16.32 6.99 -2.19
C ALA A 49 16.55 7.24 -3.68
N ARG A 50 15.60 6.90 -4.56
CA ARG A 50 15.61 7.28 -5.98
C ARG A 50 15.39 8.77 -6.15
N TYR A 51 14.36 9.31 -5.51
CA TYR A 51 14.06 10.74 -5.53
C TYR A 51 15.26 11.61 -5.12
N CYS A 52 15.92 11.30 -4.00
CA CYS A 52 17.10 12.04 -3.57
C CYS A 52 18.27 11.99 -4.56
N ARG A 53 18.45 10.86 -5.27
CA ARG A 53 19.47 10.74 -6.33
C ARG A 53 19.13 11.62 -7.55
N LEU A 54 17.85 11.69 -7.94
CA LEU A 54 17.39 12.56 -9.03
C LEU A 54 17.66 14.05 -8.71
N ARG A 55 17.30 14.50 -7.50
CA ARG A 55 17.63 15.85 -6.98
C ARG A 55 19.13 16.14 -6.85
N GLY A 56 19.99 15.18 -7.18
CA GLY A 56 21.45 15.31 -7.12
C GLY A 56 22.04 15.25 -5.72
N TYR A 57 21.25 14.87 -4.70
CA TYR A 57 21.72 14.75 -3.33
C TYR A 57 22.72 13.60 -3.20
N ASN A 58 23.66 13.74 -2.26
CA ASN A 58 24.62 12.70 -2.00
C ASN A 58 23.99 11.63 -1.11
N THR A 59 23.33 10.65 -1.72
CA THR A 59 22.54 9.64 -1.01
C THR A 59 23.21 8.28 -0.97
N ILE A 60 23.25 7.67 0.22
CA ILE A 60 23.37 6.21 0.40
C ILE A 60 22.09 5.65 1.03
N TYR A 61 21.74 4.41 0.68
CA TYR A 61 20.60 3.69 1.22
C TYR A 61 21.10 2.35 1.75
N ILE A 62 20.92 2.13 3.06
CA ILE A 62 21.38 0.99 3.82
C ILE A 62 20.18 0.15 4.26
N CYS A 63 20.27 -1.16 4.02
CA CYS A 63 19.37 -2.18 4.53
C CYS A 63 20.13 -3.51 4.55
N GLY A 64 19.59 -4.51 5.22
CA GLY A 64 20.14 -5.85 5.36
C GLY A 64 19.15 -6.74 6.09
N THR A 65 19.60 -7.90 6.54
CA THR A 65 18.82 -8.88 7.28
C THR A 65 19.10 -8.80 8.77
N ASP A 66 18.05 -8.86 9.61
CA ASP A 66 18.20 -9.08 11.05
C ASP A 66 18.24 -10.60 11.31
N GLU A 67 19.37 -11.06 11.84
CA GLU A 67 19.80 -12.47 11.82
C GLU A 67 19.93 -13.10 13.22
N TYR A 68 19.66 -12.37 14.32
CA TYR A 68 20.00 -12.82 15.67
C TYR A 68 18.82 -13.08 16.64
N GLY A 69 19.18 -13.65 17.80
CA GLY A 69 18.29 -13.93 18.92
C GLY A 69 17.60 -15.28 18.80
N THR A 70 16.76 -15.61 19.80
CA THR A 70 15.87 -16.80 19.85
C THR A 70 14.77 -16.76 18.79
N SER A 71 14.82 -15.72 17.96
CA SER A 71 14.61 -15.85 16.53
C SER A 71 15.61 -16.83 15.87
N THR A 72 15.79 -16.77 14.55
CA THR A 72 16.72 -17.49 13.62
C THR A 72 17.12 -18.99 13.77
N GLU A 73 16.77 -19.73 14.82
CA GLU A 73 17.73 -20.69 15.38
C GLU A 73 17.12 -22.14 15.69
N THR A 74 15.79 -22.40 15.84
CA THR A 74 15.00 -23.69 16.05
C THR A 74 14.17 -24.04 14.84
N LYS A 75 13.92 -23.14 13.88
CA LYS A 75 13.70 -23.68 12.54
C LYS A 75 14.97 -24.43 12.09
N ALA A 76 16.12 -24.18 12.70
CA ALA A 76 17.31 -25.02 12.56
C ALA A 76 17.16 -26.39 13.25
N MET A 77 16.28 -26.52 14.26
CA MET A 77 15.75 -27.85 14.66
C MET A 77 14.72 -28.39 13.66
N GLU A 78 13.69 -27.62 13.30
CA GLU A 78 12.60 -28.08 12.39
C GLU A 78 13.10 -28.47 11.00
N GLU A 79 14.23 -27.90 10.55
CA GLU A 79 14.91 -28.16 9.27
C GLU A 79 16.27 -28.85 9.44
N ASN A 80 16.63 -29.32 10.65
CA ASN A 80 17.84 -30.08 11.00
C ASN A 80 19.17 -29.52 10.42
N CYS A 81 19.51 -28.28 10.76
CA CYS A 81 20.77 -27.63 10.39
C CYS A 81 21.26 -26.66 11.49
N THR A 82 22.47 -26.10 11.37
CA THR A 82 22.99 -25.15 12.36
C THR A 82 22.41 -23.74 12.19
N PRO A 83 22.42 -22.89 13.25
CA PRO A 83 22.06 -21.48 13.15
C PRO A 83 22.84 -20.67 12.10
N LYS A 84 24.07 -21.10 11.77
CA LYS A 84 24.82 -20.47 10.69
C LYS A 84 24.34 -20.95 9.31
N GLU A 85 24.23 -22.25 9.08
CA GLU A 85 23.74 -22.78 7.80
C GLU A 85 22.31 -22.31 7.52
N ILE A 86 21.48 -22.16 8.56
CA ILE A 86 20.15 -21.61 8.42
C ILE A 86 20.19 -20.10 8.14
N CYS A 87 21.08 -19.31 8.76
CA CYS A 87 21.36 -17.93 8.32
C CYS A 87 21.77 -17.90 6.85
N ASP A 88 22.80 -18.64 6.43
CA ASP A 88 23.25 -18.69 5.03
C ASP A 88 22.11 -19.13 4.07
N LYS A 89 21.21 -20.00 4.52
CA LYS A 89 19.97 -20.46 3.83
C LYS A 89 18.77 -19.51 3.98
N TYR A 90 18.79 -18.51 4.87
CA TYR A 90 17.69 -17.55 5.09
C TYR A 90 18.01 -16.14 4.60
N HIS A 91 19.28 -15.74 4.68
CA HIS A 91 19.95 -14.80 3.77
C HIS A 91 19.72 -15.21 2.29
N ALA A 92 19.31 -16.47 2.07
CA ALA A 92 18.80 -17.03 0.82
C ALA A 92 17.39 -17.71 0.85
N ILE A 93 16.54 -17.62 1.93
CA ILE A 93 15.08 -18.01 2.07
C ILE A 93 14.48 -18.33 3.51
N HIS A 94 15.01 -19.26 4.36
CA HIS A 94 14.51 -19.99 5.65
C HIS A 94 14.70 -19.16 8.59
N LYS A 95 14.37 -19.86 9.80
CA LYS A 95 13.71 -19.32 11.10
C LYS A 95 14.06 -19.88 12.59
N GLU A 96 13.28 -19.57 13.70
CA GLU A 96 13.55 -19.29 15.20
C GLU A 96 13.84 -20.37 16.35
N LEU A 97 14.75 -20.22 17.42
CA LEU A 97 15.17 -21.17 18.61
C LEU A 97 14.10 -21.33 19.74
N TYR A 98 14.10 -22.20 20.79
CA TYR A 98 15.03 -22.98 21.69
C TYR A 98 14.29 -24.17 22.47
N CYS A 99 14.86 -24.97 23.42
CA CYS A 99 14.22 -26.12 24.22
C CYS A 99 15.03 -26.92 25.32
N ASP A 100 14.47 -27.19 26.52
CA ASP A 100 15.13 -27.90 27.67
C ASP A 100 15.59 -29.35 27.43
N SER A 101 14.72 -30.25 26.94
CA SER A 101 15.12 -31.65 26.57
C SER A 101 16.07 -31.71 25.37
N CYS A 102 16.29 -30.56 24.77
CA CYS A 102 17.20 -30.32 23.67
C CYS A 102 18.47 -29.56 24.15
N GLU A 103 18.61 -29.34 25.47
CA GLU A 103 19.67 -28.67 26.26
C GLU A 103 19.73 -27.11 26.20
N ARG A 104 18.61 -26.40 26.41
CA ARG A 104 18.46 -25.00 25.94
C ARG A 104 17.48 -24.09 26.71
N PHE A 105 17.70 -22.77 26.65
CA PHE A 105 16.85 -21.72 27.26
C PHE A 105 15.66 -21.26 26.41
N LEU A 106 14.43 -21.61 26.77
CA LEU A 106 13.24 -21.17 26.01
C LEU A 106 13.01 -19.65 26.10
N ALA A 107 12.87 -18.98 24.94
CA ALA A 107 12.31 -17.63 24.91
C ALA A 107 10.79 -17.66 25.09
N ASP A 108 10.24 -16.50 25.45
CA ASP A 108 8.85 -16.25 25.83
C ASP A 108 7.81 -16.91 24.90
N ARG A 109 8.04 -16.90 23.58
CA ARG A 109 7.14 -17.49 22.56
C ARG A 109 7.09 -19.02 22.54
N LEU A 110 8.03 -19.68 23.21
CA LEU A 110 8.11 -21.14 23.32
C LEU A 110 7.82 -21.65 24.73
N VAL A 111 7.49 -20.76 25.66
CA VAL A 111 6.69 -21.14 26.82
C VAL A 111 5.23 -20.94 26.43
N GLU A 112 4.44 -22.00 26.51
CA GLU A 112 2.99 -21.96 26.31
C GLU A 112 2.29 -22.49 27.57
N GLY A 113 1.13 -21.95 27.90
CA GLY A 113 0.39 -22.36 29.10
C GLY A 113 -0.95 -21.65 29.23
N THR A 114 -1.61 -21.85 30.36
CA THR A 114 -2.91 -21.23 30.64
C THR A 114 -2.72 -19.77 31.07
N CYS A 115 -3.40 -18.85 30.36
CA CYS A 115 -3.41 -17.43 30.67
C CYS A 115 -3.86 -17.18 32.13
N PRO A 116 -3.07 -16.48 32.97
CA PRO A 116 -3.40 -16.25 34.38
C PRO A 116 -4.53 -15.24 34.62
N ARG A 117 -5.01 -14.57 33.57
CA ARG A 117 -6.13 -13.62 33.68
C ARG A 117 -7.43 -14.41 33.86
N SER A 118 -8.04 -14.30 35.04
CA SER A 118 -9.24 -15.04 35.46
C SER A 118 -10.47 -14.86 34.57
N ASN A 119 -10.53 -13.80 33.77
CA ASN A 119 -11.55 -13.55 32.75
C ASN A 119 -11.21 -14.14 31.37
N CYS A 120 -10.10 -14.86 31.23
CA CYS A 120 -9.54 -15.31 29.96
C CYS A 120 -9.30 -16.84 29.94
N ASN A 121 -8.53 -17.36 30.90
CA ASN A 121 -8.16 -18.77 31.07
C ASN A 121 -7.85 -19.51 29.74
N TYR A 122 -7.05 -18.88 28.87
CA TYR A 122 -6.69 -19.47 27.57
C TYR A 122 -5.54 -20.46 27.70
N GLU A 123 -5.82 -21.74 27.49
CA GLU A 123 -4.91 -22.90 27.68
C GLU A 123 -3.69 -22.95 26.73
N SER A 124 -3.49 -21.94 25.88
CA SER A 124 -2.38 -21.85 24.93
C SER A 124 -1.91 -20.40 24.74
N ALA A 125 -1.93 -19.61 25.82
CA ALA A 125 -1.27 -18.32 25.84
C ALA A 125 0.25 -18.51 25.74
N ARG A 126 0.92 -17.61 25.02
CA ARG A 126 2.38 -17.57 24.92
C ARG A 126 2.94 -16.77 26.09
N GLY A 127 4.19 -17.01 26.44
CA GLY A 127 4.88 -16.29 27.51
C GLY A 127 5.12 -14.80 27.22
N ASP A 128 5.05 -14.35 25.95
CA ASP A 128 5.10 -12.92 25.60
C ASP A 128 3.70 -12.28 25.60
N GLN A 129 2.67 -13.00 25.12
CA GLN A 129 1.34 -12.46 24.93
C GLN A 129 0.25 -13.55 24.89
N CYS A 130 -0.89 -13.27 25.52
CA CYS A 130 -2.09 -14.10 25.35
C CYS A 130 -2.83 -13.74 24.05
N GLU A 131 -2.86 -14.68 23.08
CA GLU A 131 -3.56 -14.47 21.80
C GLU A 131 -5.09 -14.28 21.94
N LYS A 132 -5.71 -14.76 23.02
CA LYS A 132 -7.16 -14.62 23.29
C LYS A 132 -7.56 -13.24 23.87
N CYS A 133 -6.70 -12.60 24.66
CA CYS A 133 -7.05 -11.33 25.35
C CYS A 133 -6.05 -10.18 25.14
N GLY A 134 -5.07 -10.33 24.24
CA GLY A 134 -4.12 -9.29 23.82
C GLY A 134 -3.11 -8.85 24.89
N ASN A 135 -3.31 -9.20 26.16
CA ASN A 135 -2.44 -8.84 27.27
C ASN A 135 -1.04 -9.39 27.05
N LEU A 136 -0.04 -8.52 27.26
CA LEU A 136 1.33 -8.93 27.52
C LEU A 136 1.37 -9.74 28.81
N LEU A 137 2.22 -10.77 28.84
CA LEU A 137 2.46 -11.64 29.98
C LEU A 137 3.97 -11.71 30.23
N ASN A 138 4.37 -12.26 31.38
CA ASN A 138 5.68 -12.86 31.55
C ASN A 138 5.56 -14.40 31.53
N PRO A 139 6.57 -15.16 31.06
CA PRO A 139 6.51 -16.62 31.01
C PRO A 139 6.30 -17.28 32.39
N THR A 140 6.75 -16.62 33.45
CA THR A 140 6.59 -17.02 34.86
C THR A 140 5.18 -16.79 35.42
N GLU A 141 4.33 -16.05 34.71
CA GLU A 141 2.94 -15.82 35.11
C GLU A 141 1.98 -16.88 34.54
N LEU A 142 2.40 -17.66 33.54
CA LEU A 142 1.58 -18.71 32.94
C LEU A 142 1.29 -19.83 33.95
N GLN A 143 0.04 -20.28 33.99
CA GLN A 143 -0.37 -21.46 34.74
C GLN A 143 -0.07 -22.73 33.92
N ASP A 144 0.51 -23.75 34.54
CA ASP A 144 0.97 -24.99 33.87
C ASP A 144 1.85 -24.71 32.61
N PRO A 145 2.97 -23.98 32.77
CA PRO A 145 3.84 -23.62 31.66
C PRO A 145 4.52 -24.86 31.08
N LYS A 146 4.56 -24.93 29.75
CA LYS A 146 5.12 -26.04 28.97
C LYS A 146 6.08 -25.53 27.91
N CYS A 147 7.14 -26.30 27.68
CA CYS A 147 8.02 -26.12 26.54
C CYS A 147 7.27 -26.48 25.25
N LYS A 148 7.14 -25.54 24.32
CA LYS A 148 6.45 -25.75 23.05
C LYS A 148 7.09 -26.82 22.13
N VAL A 149 8.37 -27.16 22.36
CA VAL A 149 9.11 -28.15 21.57
C VAL A 149 9.02 -29.55 22.18
N CYS A 150 9.39 -29.74 23.45
CA CYS A 150 9.41 -31.05 24.09
C CYS A 150 8.23 -31.33 25.05
N ARG A 151 7.31 -30.37 25.21
CA ARG A 151 6.08 -30.44 26.02
C ARG A 151 6.26 -30.68 27.53
N ASN A 152 7.50 -30.76 28.01
CA ASN A 152 7.86 -30.81 29.43
C ASN A 152 7.70 -29.43 30.11
N THR A 153 7.46 -29.43 31.43
CA THR A 153 7.38 -28.24 32.27
C THR A 153 8.77 -27.58 32.45
N PRO A 154 8.98 -26.31 32.06
CA PRO A 154 10.22 -25.58 32.31
C PRO A 154 10.47 -25.35 33.80
N ARG A 155 11.73 -25.06 34.17
CA ARG A 155 12.10 -24.67 35.55
C ARG A 155 12.62 -23.23 35.60
N ILE A 156 12.22 -22.51 36.64
CA ILE A 156 12.79 -21.18 36.95
C ILE A 156 14.25 -21.36 37.40
N ARG A 157 15.14 -20.51 36.88
CA ARG A 157 16.53 -20.35 37.29
C ARG A 157 16.87 -18.87 37.36
N ASP A 158 17.53 -18.46 38.43
CA ASP A 158 18.12 -17.13 38.52
C ASP A 158 19.31 -17.01 37.55
N THR A 159 19.42 -15.88 36.86
CA THR A 159 20.50 -15.64 35.90
C THR A 159 20.77 -14.14 35.76
N ASP A 160 22.04 -13.75 35.74
CA ASP A 160 22.48 -12.35 35.75
C ASP A 160 22.25 -11.62 34.43
N HIS A 161 21.79 -10.37 34.45
CA HIS A 161 21.55 -9.59 33.23
C HIS A 161 22.12 -8.18 33.30
N LEU A 162 22.54 -7.66 32.13
CA LEU A 162 22.80 -6.24 31.92
C LEU A 162 21.51 -5.53 31.47
N PHE A 163 21.31 -4.31 31.99
CA PHE A 163 20.20 -3.42 31.68
C PHE A 163 20.73 -2.10 31.12
N LEU A 164 20.02 -1.53 30.14
CA LEU A 164 20.21 -0.16 29.71
C LEU A 164 19.37 0.76 30.61
N GLU A 165 20.05 1.63 31.36
CA GLU A 165 19.45 2.60 32.29
C GLU A 165 18.83 3.80 31.56
N LEU A 166 17.77 3.54 30.80
CA LEU A 166 16.96 4.58 30.15
C LEU A 166 16.50 5.72 31.09
N PRO A 167 16.18 5.51 32.39
CA PRO A 167 15.82 6.61 33.28
C PRO A 167 16.89 7.71 33.36
N LEU A 168 18.18 7.34 33.34
CA LEU A 168 19.31 8.27 33.41
C LEU A 168 19.54 9.07 32.10
N LEU A 169 18.88 8.65 31.02
CA LEU A 169 19.00 9.24 29.68
C LEU A 169 17.76 10.08 29.30
N LYS A 170 16.73 10.09 30.16
CA LYS A 170 15.41 10.69 29.89
C LYS A 170 15.49 12.12 29.38
N ASP A 171 16.15 13.02 30.12
CA ASP A 171 16.06 14.45 29.83
C ASP A 171 16.74 14.81 28.49
N LYS A 172 17.91 14.20 28.22
CA LYS A 172 18.60 14.29 26.92
C LYS A 172 17.75 13.74 25.77
N LEU A 173 17.05 12.63 26.01
CA LEU A 173 16.19 12.00 25.02
C LEU A 173 14.94 12.86 24.73
N GLU A 174 14.31 13.40 25.76
CA GLU A 174 13.14 14.28 25.62
C GLU A 174 13.49 15.60 24.91
N GLU A 175 14.63 16.22 25.23
CA GLU A 175 15.15 17.37 24.48
C GLU A 175 15.35 17.03 22.99
N TYR A 176 16.03 15.90 22.71
CA TYR A 176 16.26 15.41 21.36
C TYR A 176 14.95 15.15 20.60
N ILE A 177 13.98 14.46 21.21
CA ILE A 177 12.68 14.14 20.58
C ILE A 177 11.88 15.41 20.33
N ASN A 178 11.77 16.31 21.32
CA ASN A 178 10.97 17.53 21.20
C ASN A 178 11.52 18.47 20.11
N ARG A 179 12.86 18.57 19.97
CA ARG A 179 13.49 19.33 18.87
C ARG A 179 13.35 18.62 17.52
N THR A 180 13.67 17.33 17.47
CA THR A 180 13.90 16.63 16.19
C THR A 180 12.61 16.13 15.55
N SER A 181 11.56 15.83 16.32
CA SER A 181 10.24 15.51 15.77
C SER A 181 9.63 16.65 14.95
N VAL A 182 9.81 17.89 15.41
CA VAL A 182 9.38 19.12 14.71
C VAL A 182 10.28 19.41 13.52
N VAL A 183 11.60 19.54 13.72
CA VAL A 183 12.57 19.88 12.65
C VAL A 183 12.62 18.81 11.55
N GLY A 184 12.40 17.55 11.91
CA GLY A 184 12.37 16.41 11.01
C GLY A 184 11.00 16.10 10.40
N GLY A 185 9.94 16.83 10.77
CA GLY A 185 8.59 16.63 10.24
C GLY A 185 8.03 15.21 10.44
N TRP A 186 8.22 14.63 11.63
CA TRP A 186 7.85 13.23 11.92
C TRP A 186 6.35 12.99 11.70
N SER A 187 5.99 11.79 11.25
CA SER A 187 4.58 11.41 11.06
C SER A 187 3.84 11.30 12.40
N GLN A 188 2.55 11.68 12.41
CA GLN A 188 1.78 11.84 13.65
C GLN A 188 1.68 10.56 14.48
N ASN A 189 1.60 9.39 13.83
CA ASN A 189 1.66 8.07 14.46
C ASN A 189 3.01 7.82 15.17
N ALA A 190 4.12 8.26 14.59
CA ALA A 190 5.45 8.15 15.20
C ALA A 190 5.57 9.02 16.46
N VAL A 191 5.08 10.26 16.37
CA VAL A 191 5.03 11.24 17.47
C VAL A 191 4.15 10.70 18.62
N GLN A 192 2.95 10.21 18.31
CA GLN A 192 2.02 9.63 19.29
C GLN A 192 2.60 8.39 19.99
N ALA A 193 3.15 7.43 19.23
CA ALA A 193 3.76 6.22 19.81
C ALA A 193 4.98 6.54 20.70
N THR A 194 5.77 7.54 20.31
CA THR A 194 6.95 7.99 21.08
C THR A 194 6.53 8.68 22.38
N HIS A 195 5.58 9.62 22.34
CA HIS A 195 5.10 10.28 23.56
C HIS A 195 4.31 9.33 24.48
N ALA A 196 3.66 8.28 23.95
CA ALA A 196 3.06 7.24 24.79
C ALA A 196 4.10 6.51 25.64
N TRP A 197 5.26 6.15 25.06
CA TRP A 197 6.38 5.55 25.78
C TRP A 197 7.00 6.50 26.82
N LEU A 198 7.18 7.78 26.49
CA LEU A 198 7.67 8.78 27.44
C LEU A 198 6.69 8.96 28.63
N LYS A 199 5.38 8.99 28.34
CA LYS A 199 4.32 9.14 29.35
C LYS A 199 4.15 7.92 30.27
N GLU A 200 4.47 6.71 29.81
CA GLU A 200 4.52 5.52 30.67
C GLU A 200 5.68 5.56 31.68
N GLY A 201 6.66 6.44 31.43
CA GLY A 201 7.93 6.52 32.14
C GLY A 201 8.95 5.54 31.57
N LEU A 202 10.15 6.04 31.25
CA LEU A 202 11.27 5.19 30.87
C LEU A 202 11.66 4.28 32.03
N LYS A 203 11.89 3.00 31.71
CA LYS A 203 12.24 1.93 32.66
C LYS A 203 13.52 1.24 32.19
N PRO A 204 14.37 0.71 33.08
CA PRO A 204 15.53 -0.06 32.68
C PRO A 204 15.12 -1.23 31.77
N ARG A 205 15.85 -1.47 30.68
CA ARG A 205 15.54 -2.54 29.71
C ARG A 205 16.67 -3.55 29.66
N CYS A 206 16.36 -4.84 29.83
CA CYS A 206 17.36 -5.90 29.77
C CYS A 206 17.90 -6.06 28.33
N ILE A 207 19.20 -5.79 28.15
CA ILE A 207 19.92 -5.81 26.86
C ILE A 207 20.69 -7.10 26.61
N THR A 208 20.49 -8.16 27.41
CA THR A 208 21.20 -9.44 27.30
C THR A 208 20.25 -10.63 27.31
N ARG A 209 20.63 -11.76 26.70
CA ARG A 209 19.85 -13.01 26.71
C ARG A 209 20.76 -14.24 26.79
N ASP A 210 20.24 -15.31 27.38
CA ASP A 210 20.90 -16.60 27.62
C ASP A 210 20.88 -17.49 26.37
N LEU A 211 21.38 -16.94 25.25
CA LEU A 211 21.38 -17.58 23.93
C LEU A 211 22.82 -17.81 23.46
N LYS A 212 22.99 -18.68 22.46
CA LYS A 212 24.29 -18.91 21.82
C LYS A 212 24.43 -18.19 20.48
N TRP A 213 23.33 -17.83 19.79
CA TRP A 213 23.35 -17.00 18.58
C TRP A 213 22.99 -15.53 18.87
N GLY A 214 23.99 -14.66 18.75
CA GLY A 214 23.90 -13.23 18.99
C GLY A 214 25.30 -12.62 19.13
N VAL A 215 25.41 -11.29 19.23
CA VAL A 215 26.69 -10.65 19.52
C VAL A 215 27.10 -10.97 20.97
N PRO A 216 28.28 -11.57 21.23
CA PRO A 216 28.69 -11.97 22.57
C PRO A 216 28.97 -10.76 23.46
N VAL A 217 28.62 -10.85 24.75
CA VAL A 217 28.86 -9.76 25.70
C VAL A 217 30.36 -9.71 26.07
N PRO A 218 31.06 -8.58 25.88
CA PRO A 218 32.51 -8.47 26.11
C PRO A 218 32.87 -8.29 27.59
N HIS A 219 32.36 -9.16 28.46
CA HIS A 219 32.56 -9.08 29.91
C HIS A 219 32.56 -10.48 30.55
N GLU A 220 33.52 -10.76 31.44
CA GLU A 220 33.77 -12.11 31.99
C GLU A 220 32.54 -12.76 32.64
N LYS A 221 31.76 -12.00 33.42
CA LYS A 221 30.51 -12.48 34.05
C LYS A 221 29.43 -12.94 33.05
N TYR A 222 29.53 -12.56 31.77
CA TYR A 222 28.50 -12.76 30.76
C TYR A 222 28.98 -13.55 29.54
N ARG A 223 30.11 -14.29 29.63
CA ARG A 223 30.69 -15.10 28.54
C ARG A 223 29.69 -16.07 27.88
N ASP A 224 28.74 -16.59 28.64
CA ASP A 224 27.73 -17.53 28.15
C ASP A 224 26.47 -16.87 27.56
N LYS A 225 26.43 -15.53 27.51
CA LYS A 225 25.31 -14.72 27.04
C LYS A 225 25.67 -13.86 25.83
N VAL A 226 24.62 -13.44 25.13
CA VAL A 226 24.68 -12.50 24.00
C VAL A 226 23.85 -11.26 24.29
N PHE A 227 24.04 -10.21 23.50
CA PHE A 227 23.13 -9.07 23.47
C PHE A 227 21.73 -9.47 22.99
N TYR A 228 20.73 -8.72 23.43
CA TYR A 228 19.35 -8.89 23.03
C TYR A 228 19.11 -8.20 21.68
N VAL A 229 18.62 -8.94 20.67
CA VAL A 229 18.46 -8.47 19.27
C VAL A 229 17.86 -7.05 19.12
N TRP A 230 16.91 -6.65 19.96
CA TRP A 230 16.31 -5.30 19.91
C TRP A 230 17.18 -4.15 20.47
N PHE A 231 18.38 -4.46 20.96
CA PHE A 231 19.44 -3.50 21.34
C PHE A 231 20.48 -3.35 20.23
N ASP A 232 20.93 -4.44 19.61
CA ASP A 232 22.00 -4.46 18.61
C ASP A 232 21.55 -4.47 17.14
N ALA A 233 20.32 -4.90 16.81
CA ALA A 233 19.80 -4.81 15.44
C ALA A 233 19.81 -3.38 14.85
N PRO A 234 19.51 -2.30 15.60
CA PRO A 234 19.72 -0.93 15.12
C PRO A 234 21.20 -0.56 14.90
N ILE A 235 22.13 -1.15 15.65
CA ILE A 235 23.58 -1.04 15.41
C ILE A 235 23.96 -1.74 14.09
N GLY A 236 23.13 -2.69 13.63
CA GLY A 236 23.17 -3.27 12.28
C GLY A 236 23.26 -2.23 11.16
N TYR A 237 22.60 -1.07 11.26
CA TYR A 237 22.75 -0.03 10.23
C TYR A 237 24.19 0.52 10.15
N VAL A 238 24.84 0.65 11.31
CA VAL A 238 26.22 1.14 11.43
C VAL A 238 27.20 0.09 10.91
N SER A 239 27.03 -1.18 11.30
CA SER A 239 27.92 -2.27 10.87
C SER A 239 27.77 -2.62 9.38
N ILE A 240 26.56 -2.58 8.81
CA ILE A 240 26.39 -2.71 7.35
C ILE A 240 27.08 -1.54 6.63
N THR A 241 27.08 -0.34 7.20
CA THR A 241 27.83 0.80 6.64
C THR A 241 29.34 0.61 6.75
N SER A 242 29.87 0.00 7.81
CA SER A 242 31.30 -0.34 7.92
C SER A 242 31.74 -1.43 6.95
N CYS A 243 30.86 -2.39 6.64
CA CYS A 243 31.06 -3.36 5.55
C CYS A 243 31.05 -2.70 4.16
N TYR A 244 30.32 -1.60 3.97
CA TYR A 244 30.34 -0.81 2.73
C TYR A 244 31.60 0.06 2.60
N THR A 245 32.09 0.63 3.71
CA THR A 245 33.27 1.52 3.71
C THR A 245 33.99 1.57 5.07
N PRO A 246 35.34 1.56 5.10
CA PRO A 246 36.08 1.81 6.34
C PRO A 246 35.83 3.22 6.90
N ASP A 247 35.47 4.18 6.05
CA ASP A 247 35.17 5.58 6.38
C ASP A 247 33.74 5.78 6.92
N TRP A 248 33.11 4.75 7.50
CA TRP A 248 31.69 4.76 7.90
C TRP A 248 31.35 5.81 8.96
N GLU A 249 32.30 6.20 9.82
CA GLU A 249 32.14 7.27 10.80
C GLU A 249 31.83 8.61 10.13
N LYS A 250 32.28 8.85 8.89
CA LYS A 250 31.94 10.07 8.15
C LYS A 250 30.43 10.19 7.89
N TRP A 251 29.70 9.06 7.86
CA TRP A 251 28.23 9.02 7.79
C TRP A 251 27.57 9.00 9.18
N TRP A 252 28.08 8.21 10.12
CA TRP A 252 27.41 7.93 11.41
C TRP A 252 27.88 8.76 12.62
N LYS A 253 28.95 9.54 12.49
CA LYS A 253 29.46 10.46 13.54
C LYS A 253 29.64 11.88 12.98
N ASN A 254 28.64 12.36 12.24
CA ASN A 254 28.69 13.61 11.47
C ASN A 254 27.31 14.30 11.37
N PRO A 255 26.62 14.56 12.51
CA PRO A 255 25.25 15.07 12.52
C PRO A 255 25.09 16.43 11.81
N ASP A 256 26.13 17.26 11.77
CA ASP A 256 26.09 18.59 11.15
C ASP A 256 26.06 18.57 9.61
N ASN A 257 26.46 17.45 8.98
CA ASN A 257 26.54 17.32 7.52
C ASN A 257 25.66 16.20 6.94
N VAL A 258 25.01 15.38 7.77
CA VAL A 258 24.30 14.16 7.35
C VAL A 258 22.88 14.13 7.91
N ASP A 259 21.89 14.14 7.01
CA ASP A 259 20.49 13.92 7.36
C ASP A 259 20.18 12.41 7.37
N LEU A 260 19.90 11.83 8.55
CA LEU A 260 19.43 10.45 8.68
C LEU A 260 17.90 10.34 8.55
N PHE A 261 17.45 9.59 7.53
CA PHE A 261 16.06 9.23 7.29
C PHE A 261 15.83 7.73 7.56
N GLN A 262 14.77 7.36 8.28
CA GLN A 262 14.46 5.95 8.57
C GLN A 262 13.00 5.57 8.23
N PHE A 263 12.83 4.41 7.60
CA PHE A 263 11.56 3.92 7.07
C PHE A 263 11.14 2.59 7.71
N MET A 264 9.94 2.53 8.31
CA MET A 264 9.49 1.36 9.06
C MET A 264 7.97 1.28 9.26
N GLY A 265 7.46 0.08 9.59
CA GLY A 265 6.13 -0.07 10.19
C GLY A 265 6.11 0.38 11.66
N LYS A 266 4.93 0.81 12.16
CA LYS A 266 4.70 1.38 13.51
C LYS A 266 5.32 0.61 14.68
N ASP A 267 5.36 -0.72 14.61
CA ASP A 267 5.87 -1.58 15.69
C ASP A 267 7.35 -1.32 16.01
N ASN A 268 8.12 -0.82 15.04
CA ASN A 268 9.55 -0.54 15.20
C ASN A 268 9.83 0.85 15.80
N VAL A 269 8.83 1.73 15.94
CA VAL A 269 9.03 3.14 16.32
C VAL A 269 9.78 3.30 17.65
N PRO A 270 9.38 2.66 18.78
CA PRO A 270 10.07 2.87 20.06
C PRO A 270 11.55 2.46 20.02
N PHE A 271 11.91 1.52 19.17
CA PHE A 271 13.31 1.11 19.02
C PHE A 271 14.17 2.17 18.33
N HIS A 272 13.57 2.98 17.45
CA HIS A 272 14.26 4.01 16.66
C HIS A 272 14.09 5.43 17.21
N THR A 273 13.05 5.70 18.00
CA THR A 273 12.83 7.02 18.63
C THR A 273 13.22 7.06 20.10
N VAL A 274 13.24 5.92 20.81
CA VAL A 274 13.64 5.81 22.22
C VAL A 274 14.92 4.99 22.41
N MET A 275 14.90 3.68 22.09
CA MET A 275 15.98 2.76 22.48
C MET A 275 17.34 3.10 21.83
N PHE A 276 17.38 3.20 20.50
CA PHE A 276 18.62 3.45 19.77
C PHE A 276 19.15 4.87 19.99
N PRO A 277 18.36 5.96 19.94
CA PRO A 277 18.83 7.28 20.32
C PRO A 277 19.35 7.35 21.76
N SER A 278 18.69 6.68 22.73
CA SER A 278 19.23 6.58 24.09
C SER A 278 20.59 5.88 24.12
N THR A 279 20.73 4.78 23.40
CA THR A 279 21.99 4.02 23.30
C THR A 279 23.12 4.90 22.75
N LEU A 280 22.87 5.66 21.67
CA LEU A 280 23.84 6.58 21.07
C LEU A 280 24.17 7.75 22.01
N LEU A 281 23.16 8.43 22.57
CA LEU A 281 23.31 9.54 23.53
C LEU A 281 24.04 9.11 24.81
N GLY A 282 23.92 7.84 25.20
CA GLY A 282 24.60 7.25 26.36
C GLY A 282 26.11 7.09 26.18
N THR A 283 26.62 7.03 24.94
CA THR A 283 28.07 6.98 24.68
C THR A 283 28.78 8.31 24.95
N GLY A 284 28.06 9.43 24.82
CA GLY A 284 28.65 10.78 24.82
C GLY A 284 29.38 11.17 23.53
N GLU A 285 29.41 10.31 22.50
CA GLU A 285 30.04 10.62 21.21
C GLU A 285 29.09 11.39 20.25
N ASN A 286 29.67 12.05 19.23
CA ASN A 286 28.94 12.91 18.28
C ASN A 286 28.23 12.12 17.17
N TRP A 287 27.28 11.25 17.53
CA TRP A 287 26.55 10.40 16.58
C TRP A 287 25.56 11.18 15.69
N THR A 288 25.44 10.74 14.43
CA THR A 288 24.37 11.13 13.51
C THR A 288 23.05 10.50 13.98
N LEU A 289 22.20 11.30 14.63
CA LEU A 289 20.88 10.86 15.11
C LEU A 289 19.79 10.96 14.03
N LEU A 290 18.68 10.24 14.24
CA LEU A 290 17.52 10.17 13.34
C LEU A 290 16.89 11.56 13.16
N LYS A 291 17.01 12.14 11.95
CA LYS A 291 16.36 13.40 11.61
C LYS A 291 14.88 13.17 11.29
N THR A 292 14.56 12.31 10.32
CA THR A 292 13.19 12.14 9.82
C THR A 292 12.77 10.68 9.79
N ILE A 293 11.66 10.36 10.46
CA ILE A 293 11.06 9.01 10.45
C ILE A 293 9.83 8.98 9.54
N SER A 294 9.75 7.96 8.67
CA SER A 294 8.57 7.68 7.85
C SER A 294 7.94 6.37 8.30
N VAL A 295 6.82 6.48 9.02
CA VAL A 295 6.14 5.34 9.66
C VAL A 295 4.86 4.98 8.93
N THR A 296 4.65 3.69 8.67
CA THR A 296 3.37 3.20 8.15
C THR A 296 2.55 2.41 9.18
N GLU A 297 1.24 2.50 9.02
CA GLU A 297 0.28 1.56 9.59
C GLU A 297 0.32 0.23 8.81
N TYR A 298 -0.61 -0.71 9.06
CA TYR A 298 -0.58 -2.01 8.39
C TYR A 298 -1.25 -1.98 7.00
N LEU A 299 -0.72 -2.79 6.08
CA LEU A 299 -1.49 -3.26 4.93
C LEU A 299 -2.13 -4.61 5.30
N ASN A 300 -3.46 -4.65 5.27
CA ASN A 300 -4.28 -5.85 5.44
C ASN A 300 -4.58 -6.49 4.06
N TYR A 301 -5.19 -7.68 4.04
CA TYR A 301 -5.46 -8.43 2.81
C TYR A 301 -6.89 -9.00 2.78
N GLU A 302 -7.66 -8.59 1.76
CA GLU A 302 -9.05 -8.99 1.48
C GLU A 302 -10.04 -8.79 2.65
N SER A 303 -10.14 -9.72 3.60
CA SER A 303 -11.06 -9.63 4.76
C SER A 303 -10.37 -9.77 6.13
N GLY A 304 -9.04 -9.84 6.13
CA GLY A 304 -8.20 -10.07 7.32
C GLY A 304 -6.73 -9.71 7.11
N LYS A 305 -5.82 -10.45 7.76
CA LYS A 305 -4.37 -10.21 7.72
C LYS A 305 -3.64 -11.24 6.86
N PHE A 306 -2.48 -10.86 6.33
CA PHE A 306 -1.51 -11.79 5.74
C PHE A 306 -1.16 -12.88 6.77
N SER A 307 -1.10 -14.14 6.34
CA SER A 307 -0.83 -15.27 7.23
C SER A 307 -0.10 -16.40 6.49
N LYS A 308 1.22 -16.49 6.70
CA LYS A 308 2.08 -17.49 6.04
C LYS A 308 1.60 -18.92 6.30
N SER A 309 1.24 -19.24 7.55
CA SER A 309 0.77 -20.59 7.95
C SER A 309 -0.59 -20.98 7.36
N LYS A 310 -1.48 -20.01 7.10
CA LYS A 310 -2.77 -20.25 6.42
C LYS A 310 -2.68 -20.08 4.89
N GLY A 311 -1.52 -19.67 4.37
CA GLY A 311 -1.31 -19.26 2.98
C GLY A 311 -2.02 -17.97 2.57
N ILE A 312 -2.61 -17.21 3.50
CA ILE A 312 -3.45 -16.05 3.18
C ILE A 312 -2.57 -14.88 2.77
N GLY A 313 -2.82 -14.32 1.59
CA GLY A 313 -2.07 -13.18 1.05
C GLY A 313 -0.94 -13.57 0.10
N ILE A 314 -0.21 -12.53 -0.32
CA ILE A 314 0.83 -12.57 -1.35
C ILE A 314 2.18 -12.26 -0.71
N PHE A 315 3.18 -13.10 -0.98
CA PHE A 315 4.55 -12.96 -0.52
C PHE A 315 5.49 -12.48 -1.65
N GLY A 316 6.67 -11.98 -1.30
CA GLY A 316 7.60 -11.35 -2.25
C GLY A 316 8.15 -12.28 -3.35
N ASN A 317 8.08 -13.60 -3.14
CA ASN A 317 8.26 -14.62 -4.17
C ASN A 317 7.01 -14.72 -5.07
N ASP A 318 5.83 -14.89 -4.45
CA ASP A 318 4.55 -15.15 -5.12
C ASP A 318 4.22 -14.12 -6.20
N ALA A 319 4.54 -12.85 -5.94
CA ALA A 319 4.29 -11.74 -6.85
C ALA A 319 4.92 -11.95 -8.25
N LYS A 320 6.06 -12.64 -8.34
CA LYS A 320 6.74 -12.98 -9.60
C LYS A 320 5.93 -13.98 -10.43
N ASP A 321 5.27 -14.92 -9.76
CA ASP A 321 4.53 -16.03 -10.38
C ASP A 321 3.12 -15.63 -10.85
N THR A 322 2.80 -14.33 -10.86
CA THR A 322 1.48 -13.80 -11.24
C THR A 322 1.38 -13.32 -12.69
N ASN A 323 2.51 -13.15 -13.39
CA ASN A 323 2.58 -12.47 -14.70
C ASN A 323 1.94 -11.05 -14.70
N ILE A 324 1.92 -10.39 -13.55
CA ILE A 324 1.62 -8.96 -13.38
C ILE A 324 2.96 -8.21 -13.27
N PRO A 325 3.23 -7.19 -14.11
CA PRO A 325 4.52 -6.47 -14.09
C PRO A 325 4.83 -5.84 -12.72
N THR A 326 6.11 -5.82 -12.34
CA THR A 326 6.60 -5.27 -11.06
C THR A 326 6.13 -3.83 -10.81
N GLU A 327 5.95 -3.04 -11.86
CA GLU A 327 5.51 -1.65 -11.72
C GLU A 327 4.03 -1.50 -11.37
N VAL A 328 3.18 -2.48 -11.74
CA VAL A 328 1.79 -2.52 -11.26
C VAL A 328 1.77 -2.78 -9.75
N TRP A 329 2.62 -3.69 -9.27
CA TRP A 329 2.77 -3.95 -7.82
C TRP A 329 3.28 -2.72 -7.07
N ARG A 330 4.32 -2.05 -7.58
CA ARG A 330 4.85 -0.83 -6.96
C ARG A 330 3.83 0.30 -6.96
N TYR A 331 3.18 0.57 -8.10
CA TYR A 331 2.12 1.56 -8.22
C TYR A 331 0.99 1.29 -7.23
N TYR A 332 0.44 0.08 -7.22
CA TYR A 332 -0.67 -0.31 -6.37
C TYR A 332 -0.37 -0.13 -4.88
N LEU A 333 0.79 -0.62 -4.44
CA LEU A 333 1.20 -0.52 -3.04
C LEU A 333 1.50 0.93 -2.63
N LEU A 334 1.98 1.78 -3.53
CA LEU A 334 2.28 3.18 -3.23
C LEU A 334 1.04 4.09 -3.26
N THR A 335 0.08 3.87 -4.18
CA THR A 335 -1.22 4.58 -4.11
C THR A 335 -2.05 4.14 -2.90
N ASN A 336 -1.86 2.90 -2.42
CA ASN A 336 -2.49 2.38 -1.20
C ASN A 336 -1.52 2.30 -0.01
N ARG A 337 -0.51 3.18 0.04
CA ARG A 337 0.43 3.24 1.18
C ARG A 337 -0.30 3.60 2.48
N PRO A 338 -0.16 2.81 3.56
CA PRO A 338 -0.76 3.10 4.87
C PRO A 338 -0.04 4.23 5.63
N GLU A 339 -0.17 5.48 5.18
CA GLU A 339 0.52 6.64 5.77
C GLU A 339 -0.15 7.23 7.03
N VAL A 340 -1.45 6.95 7.26
CA VAL A 340 -2.26 7.56 8.33
C VAL A 340 -3.13 6.51 9.06
N SER A 341 -3.64 5.53 8.32
CA SER A 341 -4.49 4.46 8.82
C SER A 341 -4.13 3.13 8.14
N ASP A 342 -4.53 2.02 8.78
CA ASP A 342 -4.46 0.69 8.19
C ASP A 342 -5.18 0.68 6.82
N THR A 343 -4.55 0.10 5.80
CA THR A 343 -5.07 -0.01 4.42
C THR A 343 -5.39 -1.45 4.07
N LEU A 344 -6.04 -1.68 2.92
CA LEU A 344 -6.49 -3.00 2.49
C LEU A 344 -6.06 -3.28 1.05
N PHE A 345 -5.33 -4.38 0.84
CA PHE A 345 -5.14 -4.97 -0.48
C PHE A 345 -6.41 -5.71 -0.89
N THR A 346 -6.95 -5.42 -2.09
CA THR A 346 -7.92 -6.29 -2.76
C THR A 346 -7.55 -6.49 -4.22
N TRP A 347 -7.87 -7.67 -4.76
CA TRP A 347 -7.58 -7.97 -6.18
C TRP A 347 -8.42 -7.13 -7.15
N THR A 348 -9.63 -6.74 -6.75
CA THR A 348 -10.53 -5.90 -7.56
C THR A 348 -10.06 -4.44 -7.62
N ASP A 349 -9.50 -3.89 -6.54
CA ASP A 349 -8.88 -2.57 -6.58
C ASP A 349 -7.57 -2.61 -7.37
N LEU A 350 -6.74 -3.66 -7.24
CA LEU A 350 -5.55 -3.81 -8.10
C LEU A 350 -5.89 -3.87 -9.59
N GLN A 351 -6.96 -4.59 -9.95
CA GLN A 351 -7.50 -4.58 -11.32
C GLN A 351 -7.94 -3.17 -11.74
N ALA A 352 -8.68 -2.46 -10.89
CA ALA A 352 -9.15 -1.11 -11.18
C ALA A 352 -7.96 -0.16 -11.43
N LYS A 353 -6.98 -0.12 -10.51
CA LYS A 353 -5.77 0.72 -10.64
C LYS A 353 -4.96 0.43 -11.89
N LEU A 354 -4.80 -0.84 -12.26
CA LEU A 354 -4.15 -1.21 -13.52
C LEU A 354 -4.97 -0.76 -14.74
N ASN A 355 -6.24 -1.12 -14.82
CA ASN A 355 -7.04 -0.91 -16.02
C ASN A 355 -7.43 0.57 -16.22
N THR A 356 -7.74 1.33 -15.17
CA THR A 356 -8.20 2.74 -15.30
C THR A 356 -7.06 3.75 -15.23
N GLU A 357 -6.14 3.63 -14.27
CA GLU A 357 -5.11 4.65 -14.01
C GLU A 357 -3.81 4.39 -14.80
N LEU A 358 -3.32 3.15 -14.83
CA LEU A 358 -2.12 2.81 -15.60
C LEU A 358 -2.41 2.64 -17.09
N LEU A 359 -3.38 1.81 -17.48
CA LEU A 359 -3.68 1.52 -18.88
C LEU A 359 -4.45 2.67 -19.56
N ASN A 360 -5.66 3.01 -19.08
CA ASN A 360 -6.55 3.94 -19.79
C ASN A 360 -6.17 5.43 -19.66
N ASN A 361 -5.35 5.82 -18.67
CA ASN A 361 -4.83 7.17 -18.53
C ASN A 361 -3.35 7.26 -18.97
N LEU A 362 -2.41 6.79 -18.14
CA LEU A 362 -0.97 6.99 -18.36
C LEU A 362 -0.45 6.32 -19.65
N GLY A 363 -0.69 5.01 -19.81
CA GLY A 363 -0.28 4.24 -20.99
C GLY A 363 -0.98 4.70 -22.26
N ASN A 364 -2.27 5.04 -22.17
CA ASN A 364 -3.04 5.63 -23.26
C ASN A 364 -2.46 6.98 -23.72
N PHE A 365 -2.11 7.89 -22.80
CA PHE A 365 -1.46 9.16 -23.16
C PHE A 365 -0.17 8.90 -23.95
N ILE A 366 0.75 8.13 -23.38
CA ILE A 366 2.06 7.86 -23.99
C ILE A 366 1.93 7.17 -25.35
N ASN A 367 1.04 6.17 -25.46
CA ASN A 367 0.77 5.48 -26.71
C ASN A 367 0.15 6.43 -27.76
N ARG A 368 -0.85 7.24 -27.41
CA ARG A 368 -1.43 8.26 -28.32
C ARG A 368 -0.37 9.21 -28.87
N VAL A 369 0.57 9.65 -28.03
CA VAL A 369 1.66 10.54 -28.44
C VAL A 369 2.63 9.82 -29.38
N LEU A 370 3.29 8.76 -28.90
CA LEU A 370 4.38 8.11 -29.62
C LEU A 370 3.89 7.41 -30.90
N SER A 371 2.73 6.76 -30.87
CA SER A 371 2.13 6.13 -32.06
C SER A 371 1.56 7.14 -33.07
N PHE A 372 1.43 8.43 -32.74
CA PHE A 372 1.14 9.47 -33.74
C PHE A 372 2.42 10.03 -34.37
N VAL A 373 3.47 10.24 -33.57
CA VAL A 373 4.80 10.62 -34.08
C VAL A 373 5.36 9.55 -35.03
N ALA A 374 5.24 8.26 -34.66
CA ALA A 374 5.76 7.13 -35.44
C ALA A 374 4.98 6.78 -36.73
N LYS A 375 3.85 7.44 -37.02
CA LYS A 375 3.12 7.21 -38.29
C LYS A 375 3.92 7.74 -39.49
N PRO A 376 3.89 7.06 -40.66
CA PRO A 376 4.56 7.54 -41.87
C PRO A 376 4.16 8.97 -42.27
N ALA A 377 5.09 9.66 -42.95
CA ALA A 377 4.86 11.00 -43.48
C ALA A 377 3.53 11.11 -44.27
N GLY A 378 2.80 12.20 -44.07
CA GLY A 378 1.43 12.37 -44.59
C GLY A 378 0.33 11.73 -43.72
N SER A 379 0.68 10.98 -42.68
CA SER A 379 -0.24 10.47 -41.64
C SER A 379 0.24 10.70 -40.19
N GLY A 380 1.49 11.15 -40.05
CA GLY A 380 2.17 11.60 -38.85
C GLY A 380 3.58 12.06 -39.22
N TYR A 381 4.53 11.93 -38.29
CA TYR A 381 5.85 12.58 -38.36
C TYR A 381 7.03 11.63 -38.65
N ASN A 382 6.76 10.41 -39.11
CA ASN A 382 7.78 9.43 -39.53
C ASN A 382 8.82 9.11 -38.44
N SER A 383 8.36 8.97 -37.19
CA SER A 383 9.19 8.78 -35.98
C SER A 383 10.11 9.95 -35.63
N ILE A 384 9.96 11.12 -36.25
CA ILE A 384 10.77 12.30 -35.99
C ILE A 384 9.97 13.28 -35.13
N ILE A 385 10.56 13.80 -34.05
CA ILE A 385 10.01 14.89 -33.26
C ILE A 385 9.97 16.16 -34.13
N PRO A 386 8.80 16.75 -34.39
CA PRO A 386 8.69 17.88 -35.30
C PRO A 386 9.28 19.15 -34.69
N ASP A 387 9.48 20.16 -35.53
CA ASP A 387 9.80 21.49 -35.03
C ASP A 387 8.55 22.23 -34.54
N ALA A 388 8.74 23.14 -33.59
CA ALA A 388 7.68 23.87 -32.91
C ALA A 388 8.12 25.31 -32.58
N PRO A 389 8.24 26.18 -33.60
CA PRO A 389 8.37 27.60 -33.35
C PRO A 389 7.18 28.11 -32.53
N ASP A 390 7.39 29.21 -31.80
CA ASP A 390 6.35 29.98 -31.10
C ASP A 390 5.49 29.18 -30.07
N ALA A 391 5.93 27.99 -29.66
CA ALA A 391 5.22 27.11 -28.73
C ALA A 391 4.87 27.76 -27.38
N GLU A 392 5.69 28.71 -26.92
CA GLU A 392 5.46 29.53 -25.72
C GLU A 392 4.31 30.53 -25.85
N SER A 393 3.93 30.90 -27.08
CA SER A 393 2.80 31.79 -27.38
C SER A 393 1.48 31.03 -27.61
N HIS A 394 1.54 29.74 -27.97
CA HIS A 394 0.37 28.94 -28.28
C HIS A 394 -0.50 28.72 -27.03
N HIS A 395 -1.73 29.23 -27.08
CA HIS A 395 -2.63 29.37 -25.92
C HIS A 395 -2.78 28.09 -25.08
N LEU A 396 -3.09 26.96 -25.71
CA LEU A 396 -3.27 25.67 -25.00
C LEU A 396 -1.95 25.15 -24.41
N THR A 397 -0.83 25.38 -25.08
CA THR A 397 0.51 24.95 -24.62
C THR A 397 0.95 25.73 -23.39
N LYS A 398 0.73 27.05 -23.40
CA LYS A 398 0.97 27.92 -22.25
C LYS A 398 0.09 27.54 -21.06
N ALA A 399 -1.22 27.37 -21.28
CA ALA A 399 -2.15 26.97 -20.22
C ALA A 399 -1.78 25.60 -19.61
N LEU A 400 -1.33 24.64 -20.42
CA LEU A 400 -0.81 23.37 -19.94
C LEU A 400 0.47 23.53 -19.12
N ALA A 401 1.45 24.31 -19.58
CA ALA A 401 2.69 24.57 -18.86
C ALA A 401 2.45 25.19 -17.46
N GLU A 402 1.53 26.16 -17.38
CA GLU A 402 1.14 26.81 -16.11
C GLU A 402 0.44 25.86 -15.11
N LYS A 403 -0.11 24.73 -15.57
CA LYS A 403 -0.58 23.64 -14.70
C LYS A 403 0.55 22.68 -14.35
N VAL A 404 1.33 22.25 -15.35
CA VAL A 404 2.38 21.24 -15.23
C VAL A 404 3.46 21.69 -14.24
N VAL A 405 3.88 22.96 -14.26
CA VAL A 405 4.88 23.44 -13.28
C VAL A 405 4.35 23.39 -11.85
N LYS A 406 3.08 23.76 -11.62
CA LYS A 406 2.45 23.67 -10.29
C LYS A 406 2.35 22.24 -9.79
N LEU A 407 2.12 21.27 -10.68
CA LEU A 407 2.15 19.84 -10.36
C LEU A 407 3.58 19.37 -10.05
N VAL A 408 4.61 19.86 -10.76
CA VAL A 408 6.01 19.57 -10.43
C VAL A 408 6.41 20.17 -9.07
N GLU A 409 6.05 21.42 -8.78
CA GLU A 409 6.29 22.08 -7.50
C GLU A 409 5.62 21.32 -6.34
N GLN A 410 4.34 20.94 -6.49
CA GLN A 410 3.61 20.12 -5.52
C GLN A 410 4.20 18.72 -5.34
N TYR A 411 4.72 18.09 -6.41
CA TYR A 411 5.42 16.81 -6.35
C TYR A 411 6.70 16.94 -5.52
N LEU A 412 7.52 17.97 -5.77
CA LEU A 412 8.78 18.19 -5.07
C LEU A 412 8.56 18.47 -3.58
N ASP A 413 7.57 19.30 -3.23
CA ASP A 413 7.19 19.57 -1.84
C ASP A 413 6.71 18.32 -1.11
N ALA A 414 5.82 17.53 -1.75
CA ALA A 414 5.33 16.28 -1.20
C ALA A 414 6.46 15.26 -0.98
N MET A 415 7.41 15.18 -1.92
CA MET A 415 8.51 14.22 -1.88
C MET A 415 9.60 14.61 -0.87
N GLU A 416 9.93 15.90 -0.71
CA GLU A 416 10.76 16.38 0.41
C GLU A 416 10.16 16.05 1.78
N LYS A 417 8.83 16.19 1.91
CA LYS A 417 8.07 15.87 3.14
C LYS A 417 7.74 14.38 3.28
N VAL A 418 8.32 13.51 2.45
CA VAL A 418 8.15 12.05 2.42
C VAL A 418 6.67 11.60 2.34
N LYS A 419 5.82 12.42 1.70
CA LYS A 419 4.40 12.15 1.42
C LYS A 419 4.26 11.37 0.11
N LEU A 420 4.83 10.17 0.09
CA LEU A 420 5.04 9.37 -1.13
C LEU A 420 3.73 9.11 -1.89
N LYS A 421 2.62 8.87 -1.17
CA LYS A 421 1.29 8.69 -1.78
C LYS A 421 0.80 9.95 -2.50
N GLN A 422 1.05 11.14 -1.94
CA GLN A 422 0.68 12.40 -2.58
C GLN A 422 1.60 12.71 -3.77
N GLY A 423 2.91 12.46 -3.65
CA GLY A 423 3.85 12.60 -4.76
C GLY A 423 3.44 11.77 -5.99
N LEU A 424 3.10 10.49 -5.78
CA LEU A 424 2.58 9.63 -6.86
C LEU A 424 1.31 10.20 -7.50
N LYS A 425 0.32 10.60 -6.67
CA LYS A 425 -0.94 11.17 -7.16
C LYS A 425 -0.70 12.40 -8.02
N THR A 426 0.14 13.33 -7.55
CA THR A 426 0.47 14.57 -8.28
C THR A 426 1.22 14.29 -9.59
N ALA A 427 2.14 13.33 -9.63
CA ALA A 427 2.80 12.92 -10.87
C ALA A 427 1.81 12.33 -11.89
N MET A 428 0.88 11.48 -11.44
CA MET A 428 -0.16 10.90 -12.31
C MET A 428 -1.14 11.95 -12.87
N SER A 429 -1.41 13.03 -12.13
CA SER A 429 -2.23 14.14 -12.65
C SER A 429 -1.68 14.76 -13.94
N ILE A 430 -0.36 14.72 -14.16
CA ILE A 430 0.26 15.25 -15.40
C ILE A 430 -0.14 14.41 -16.62
N SER A 431 -0.39 13.09 -16.49
CA SER A 431 -0.89 12.29 -17.62
C SER A 431 -2.37 12.57 -17.92
N SER A 432 -3.16 12.91 -16.90
CA SER A 432 -4.54 13.38 -17.07
C SER A 432 -4.58 14.70 -17.84
N GLU A 433 -3.77 15.67 -17.44
CA GLU A 433 -3.64 16.96 -18.14
C GLU A 433 -3.12 16.80 -19.57
N GLY A 434 -2.16 15.89 -19.79
CA GLY A 434 -1.71 15.51 -21.13
C GLY A 434 -2.82 14.90 -21.99
N ASN A 435 -3.67 14.05 -21.42
CA ASN A 435 -4.82 13.47 -22.12
C ASN A 435 -5.89 14.51 -22.48
N SER A 436 -6.18 15.46 -21.57
CA SER A 436 -7.09 16.59 -21.81
C SER A 436 -6.55 17.50 -22.91
N TYR A 437 -5.28 17.89 -22.85
CA TYR A 437 -4.63 18.73 -23.86
C TYR A 437 -4.67 18.10 -25.27
N LEU A 438 -4.43 16.79 -25.40
CA LEU A 438 -4.60 16.08 -26.67
C LEU A 438 -6.07 16.03 -27.14
N GLN A 439 -7.04 16.09 -26.22
CA GLN A 439 -8.46 16.07 -26.56
C GLN A 439 -8.99 17.46 -26.96
N GLU A 440 -8.61 18.50 -26.22
CA GLU A 440 -8.97 19.90 -26.45
C GLU A 440 -8.37 20.43 -27.76
N SER A 441 -7.10 20.14 -28.02
CA SER A 441 -6.42 20.52 -29.27
C SER A 441 -6.96 19.80 -30.51
N GLN A 442 -7.62 18.64 -30.35
CA GLN A 442 -8.10 17.80 -31.45
C GLN A 442 -7.01 17.54 -32.50
N PHE A 443 -5.77 17.21 -32.07
CA PHE A 443 -4.55 17.20 -32.89
C PHE A 443 -4.66 16.44 -34.23
N TRP A 444 -5.52 15.42 -34.32
CA TRP A 444 -5.79 14.65 -35.54
C TRP A 444 -6.54 15.43 -36.64
N LYS A 445 -7.20 16.54 -36.28
CA LYS A 445 -7.71 17.56 -37.20
C LYS A 445 -6.63 18.57 -37.54
N LEU A 446 -5.96 19.14 -36.53
CA LEU A 446 -4.86 20.08 -36.73
C LEU A 446 -3.80 19.55 -37.70
N PHE A 447 -3.46 18.26 -37.67
CA PHE A 447 -2.52 17.66 -38.63
C PHE A 447 -2.88 17.88 -40.13
N LYS A 448 -4.16 18.15 -40.43
CA LYS A 448 -4.65 18.51 -41.76
C LYS A 448 -4.89 20.01 -41.91
N ASP A 449 -5.48 20.62 -40.88
CA ASP A 449 -6.07 21.96 -40.95
C ASP A 449 -5.08 23.07 -40.54
N ASP A 450 -4.18 22.78 -39.59
CA ASP A 450 -3.04 23.60 -39.15
C ASP A 450 -1.88 22.68 -38.66
N PRO A 451 -1.00 22.24 -39.57
CA PRO A 451 0.15 21.40 -39.23
C PRO A 451 1.15 22.07 -38.29
N SER A 452 1.16 23.40 -38.17
CA SER A 452 2.08 24.13 -37.27
C SER A 452 1.63 23.96 -35.82
N SER A 453 0.37 24.28 -35.52
CA SER A 453 -0.20 24.04 -34.19
C SER A 453 -0.22 22.55 -33.82
N CYS A 454 -0.42 21.65 -34.80
CA CYS A 454 -0.27 20.20 -34.56
C CYS A 454 1.16 19.85 -34.10
N SER A 455 2.17 20.44 -34.73
CA SER A 455 3.58 20.16 -34.40
C SER A 455 3.97 20.68 -33.02
N ILE A 456 3.49 21.88 -32.65
CA ILE A 456 3.57 22.42 -31.28
C ILE A 456 2.94 21.46 -30.28
N VAL A 457 1.72 20.99 -30.55
CA VAL A 457 0.99 20.04 -29.68
C VAL A 457 1.79 18.75 -29.50
N MET A 458 2.26 18.13 -30.58
CA MET A 458 2.95 16.85 -30.51
C MET A 458 4.34 16.94 -29.87
N LYS A 459 5.12 18.00 -30.13
CA LYS A 459 6.41 18.21 -29.46
C LYS A 459 6.23 18.46 -27.95
N THR A 460 5.25 19.28 -27.58
CA THR A 460 4.86 19.52 -26.18
C THR A 460 4.49 18.21 -25.48
N SER A 461 3.62 17.40 -26.08
CA SER A 461 3.17 16.13 -25.48
C SER A 461 4.29 15.09 -25.39
N ALA A 462 5.19 15.00 -26.38
CA ALA A 462 6.35 14.12 -26.31
C ALA A 462 7.33 14.55 -25.20
N GLY A 463 7.47 15.86 -24.95
CA GLY A 463 8.16 16.39 -23.77
C GLY A 463 7.52 15.95 -22.45
N LEU A 464 6.19 15.97 -22.36
CA LEU A 464 5.48 15.46 -21.17
C LEU A 464 5.63 13.94 -20.96
N VAL A 465 5.80 13.15 -22.03
CA VAL A 465 6.16 11.73 -21.92
C VAL A 465 7.50 11.55 -21.20
N LEU A 466 8.51 12.37 -21.54
CA LEU A 466 9.81 12.36 -20.84
C LEU A 466 9.71 12.88 -19.40
N LEU A 467 8.91 13.93 -19.15
CA LEU A 467 8.66 14.43 -17.79
C LEU A 467 8.03 13.37 -16.89
N LEU A 468 7.01 12.66 -17.39
CA LEU A 468 6.36 11.56 -16.70
C LEU A 468 7.34 10.41 -16.41
N ALA A 469 8.19 10.04 -17.37
CA ALA A 469 9.24 9.03 -17.14
C ALA A 469 10.19 9.44 -16.00
N CYS A 470 10.61 10.71 -15.93
CA CYS A 470 11.48 11.20 -14.87
C CYS A 470 10.78 11.23 -13.49
N LEU A 471 9.59 11.82 -13.41
CA LEU A 471 8.83 11.95 -12.15
C LEU A 471 8.36 10.60 -11.59
N LEU A 472 8.12 9.63 -12.48
CA LEU A 472 7.68 8.29 -12.08
C LEU A 472 8.83 7.30 -11.88
N GLU A 473 10.10 7.60 -12.20
CA GLU A 473 11.23 6.68 -11.95
C GLU A 473 11.33 6.21 -10.48
N PRO A 474 11.14 7.09 -9.46
CA PRO A 474 11.15 6.65 -8.07
C PRO A 474 10.09 5.60 -7.76
N PHE A 475 8.95 5.67 -8.44
CA PHE A 475 7.78 4.84 -8.21
C PHE A 475 7.78 3.59 -9.09
N MET A 476 8.13 3.72 -10.37
CA MET A 476 7.98 2.73 -11.43
C MET A 476 9.21 2.68 -12.38
N PRO A 477 10.41 2.30 -11.90
CA PRO A 477 11.67 2.51 -12.63
C PRO A 477 11.79 1.73 -13.95
N SER A 478 11.22 0.53 -14.09
CA SER A 478 11.26 -0.24 -15.35
C SER A 478 10.30 0.33 -16.39
N PHE A 479 9.18 0.95 -15.96
CA PHE A 479 8.28 1.70 -16.84
C PHE A 479 9.02 2.93 -17.39
N SER A 480 9.71 3.69 -16.53
CA SER A 480 10.52 4.83 -16.98
C SER A 480 11.62 4.41 -17.94
N SER A 481 12.29 3.28 -17.67
CA SER A 481 13.31 2.70 -18.55
C SER A 481 12.74 2.30 -19.93
N GLU A 482 11.55 1.71 -19.97
CA GLU A 482 10.87 1.34 -21.22
C GLU A 482 10.38 2.59 -21.98
N VAL A 483 9.89 3.62 -21.29
CA VAL A 483 9.52 4.91 -21.92
C VAL A 483 10.75 5.61 -22.51
N LEU A 484 11.90 5.63 -21.82
CA LEU A 484 13.16 6.14 -22.37
C LEU A 484 13.60 5.35 -23.61
N LYS A 485 13.45 4.02 -23.60
CA LYS A 485 13.70 3.14 -24.75
C LYS A 485 12.76 3.44 -25.94
N GLN A 486 11.46 3.67 -25.70
CA GLN A 486 10.53 4.07 -26.77
C GLN A 486 10.77 5.51 -27.25
N LEU A 487 11.29 6.40 -26.40
CA LEU A 487 11.80 7.71 -26.80
C LEU A 487 13.17 7.65 -27.49
N ASN A 488 13.85 6.50 -27.54
CA ASN A 488 15.23 6.36 -28.04
C ASN A 488 16.22 7.30 -27.31
N LEU A 489 16.21 7.23 -25.98
CA LEU A 489 17.09 7.98 -25.09
C LEU A 489 17.93 7.02 -24.20
N PRO A 490 19.16 7.41 -23.80
CA PRO A 490 19.95 6.64 -22.83
C PRO A 490 19.20 6.39 -21.51
N PRO A 491 19.33 5.21 -20.87
CA PRO A 491 18.70 4.93 -19.56
C PRO A 491 19.08 5.89 -18.44
N GLU A 492 20.22 6.58 -18.58
CA GLU A 492 20.72 7.59 -17.64
C GLU A 492 20.04 8.96 -17.82
N THR A 493 19.15 9.12 -18.81
CA THR A 493 18.47 10.39 -19.10
C THR A 493 17.44 10.71 -18.02
N HIS A 494 17.73 11.74 -17.23
CA HIS A 494 16.83 12.22 -16.19
C HIS A 494 16.83 13.75 -16.10
N LEU A 495 15.66 14.31 -15.82
CA LEU A 495 15.55 15.67 -15.31
C LEU A 495 15.97 15.65 -13.84
N SER A 496 17.04 16.37 -13.49
CA SER A 496 17.52 16.40 -12.10
C SER A 496 16.56 17.15 -11.17
N LEU A 497 15.70 18.03 -11.73
CA LEU A 497 14.75 18.85 -10.98
C LEU A 497 15.42 19.57 -9.79
N CYS A 498 16.67 19.98 -10.01
CA CYS A 498 17.52 20.66 -9.05
C CYS A 498 17.37 22.17 -9.22
N ASP A 499 16.87 22.81 -8.16
CA ASP A 499 16.47 24.22 -8.12
C ASP A 499 17.69 25.12 -8.41
N ASP A 500 18.86 24.76 -7.86
CA ASP A 500 20.18 25.35 -8.10
C ASP A 500 20.59 25.41 -9.59
N LYS A 501 19.90 24.68 -10.47
CA LYS A 501 20.17 24.59 -11.92
C LYS A 501 19.01 25.13 -12.78
N GLY A 502 17.98 25.70 -12.16
CA GLY A 502 16.76 26.14 -12.83
C GLY A 502 15.95 25.01 -13.48
N ASP A 503 16.08 23.76 -13.00
CA ASP A 503 15.41 22.61 -13.64
C ASP A 503 13.87 22.66 -13.48
N ILE A 504 13.35 23.34 -12.45
CA ILE A 504 11.91 23.60 -12.29
C ILE A 504 11.42 24.56 -13.39
N ASP A 505 12.21 25.59 -13.75
CA ASP A 505 11.86 26.48 -14.86
C ASP A 505 11.85 25.75 -16.21
N LYS A 506 12.72 24.75 -16.39
CA LYS A 506 12.70 23.89 -17.58
C LYS A 506 11.39 23.11 -17.69
N ALA A 507 10.76 22.72 -16.58
CA ALA A 507 9.44 22.09 -16.58
C ALA A 507 8.29 23.03 -17.01
N LYS A 508 8.52 24.36 -17.10
CA LYS A 508 7.61 25.32 -17.76
C LYS A 508 7.68 25.25 -19.29
N GLN A 509 8.66 24.53 -19.85
CA GLN A 509 8.91 24.43 -21.29
C GLN A 509 9.07 22.97 -21.77
N PRO A 510 8.06 22.09 -21.58
CA PRO A 510 8.17 20.68 -21.96
C PRO A 510 8.48 20.47 -23.45
N TRP A 511 8.09 21.39 -24.35
CA TRP A 511 8.46 21.36 -25.77
C TRP A 511 9.97 21.47 -26.04
N ASN A 512 10.78 21.88 -25.05
CA ASN A 512 12.24 21.94 -25.14
C ASN A 512 12.95 20.69 -24.57
N PHE A 513 12.20 19.68 -24.10
CA PHE A 513 12.77 18.44 -23.53
C PHE A 513 13.26 17.43 -24.57
N LEU A 514 12.76 17.51 -25.81
CA LEU A 514 13.22 16.72 -26.94
C LEU A 514 13.60 17.66 -28.08
N PRO A 515 14.80 17.55 -28.69
CA PRO A 515 15.19 18.43 -29.77
C PRO A 515 14.38 18.14 -31.04
N SER A 516 14.08 19.18 -31.82
CA SER A 516 13.48 19.04 -33.15
C SER A 516 14.40 18.18 -34.03
N GLY A 517 13.84 17.25 -34.79
CA GLY A 517 14.62 16.27 -35.57
C GLY A 517 15.04 15.01 -34.80
N HIS A 518 14.81 14.94 -33.48
CA HIS A 518 15.06 13.71 -32.70
C HIS A 518 14.24 12.54 -33.23
N THR A 519 14.86 11.36 -33.41
CA THR A 519 14.16 10.17 -33.90
C THR A 519 13.82 9.25 -32.73
N ILE A 520 12.53 9.06 -32.47
CA ILE A 520 12.03 8.16 -31.41
C ILE A 520 12.19 6.69 -31.80
N GLY A 521 12.09 5.82 -30.79
CA GLY A 521 12.09 4.37 -30.97
C GLY A 521 10.75 3.84 -31.48
N LYS A 522 10.57 2.53 -31.41
CA LYS A 522 9.30 1.87 -31.75
C LYS A 522 8.31 2.03 -30.57
N PRO A 523 7.12 2.62 -30.77
CA PRO A 523 6.09 2.66 -29.73
C PRO A 523 5.48 1.27 -29.49
N GLU A 524 5.27 0.90 -28.23
CA GLU A 524 4.63 -0.37 -27.83
C GLU A 524 3.76 -0.17 -26.57
N PRO A 525 2.62 -0.90 -26.41
CA PRO A 525 1.76 -0.76 -25.24
C PRO A 525 2.48 -1.11 -23.92
N LEU A 526 2.58 -0.12 -23.02
CA LEU A 526 3.32 -0.24 -21.74
C LEU A 526 2.62 -1.09 -20.68
N PHE A 527 1.29 -1.27 -20.81
CA PHE A 527 0.47 -2.05 -19.87
C PHE A 527 -0.47 -2.97 -20.66
N ARG A 528 -0.86 -4.08 -20.02
CA ARG A 528 -1.93 -4.97 -20.49
C ARG A 528 -3.14 -4.85 -19.58
N GLU A 529 -4.33 -5.09 -20.14
CA GLU A 529 -5.54 -5.32 -19.35
C GLU A 529 -5.36 -6.57 -18.46
N LEU A 530 -5.86 -6.48 -17.22
CA LEU A 530 -6.05 -7.62 -16.33
C LEU A 530 -7.55 -7.94 -16.26
N LYS A 531 -7.92 -9.16 -16.66
CA LYS A 531 -9.32 -9.57 -16.86
C LYS A 531 -9.96 -10.16 -15.61
N ASP A 532 -11.28 -10.09 -15.52
CA ASP A 532 -12.07 -10.60 -14.39
C ASP A 532 -11.74 -12.09 -14.08
N GLU A 533 -11.48 -12.91 -15.10
CA GLU A 533 -11.08 -14.31 -14.94
C GLU A 533 -9.66 -14.49 -14.38
N GLU A 534 -8.72 -13.61 -14.77
CA GLU A 534 -7.36 -13.60 -14.20
C GLU A 534 -7.39 -13.14 -12.74
N VAL A 535 -8.16 -12.09 -12.45
CA VAL A 535 -8.38 -11.53 -11.11
C VAL A 535 -8.92 -12.58 -10.16
N GLU A 536 -10.02 -13.25 -10.53
CA GLU A 536 -10.64 -14.25 -9.66
C GLU A 536 -9.76 -15.51 -9.53
N SER A 537 -9.04 -15.92 -10.58
CA SER A 537 -8.08 -17.02 -10.51
C SER A 537 -6.92 -16.73 -9.54
N LEU A 538 -6.36 -15.52 -9.59
CA LEU A 538 -5.31 -15.07 -8.67
C LEU A 538 -5.86 -14.91 -7.25
N ARG A 539 -7.04 -14.29 -7.09
CA ARG A 539 -7.71 -14.13 -5.80
C ARG A 539 -7.94 -15.46 -5.10
N GLN A 540 -8.43 -16.46 -5.82
CA GLN A 540 -8.57 -17.84 -5.31
C GLN A 540 -7.21 -18.47 -4.98
N ARG A 541 -6.21 -18.36 -5.86
CA ARG A 541 -4.84 -18.86 -5.63
C ARG A 541 -4.23 -18.34 -4.33
N TYR A 542 -4.55 -17.12 -3.92
CA TYR A 542 -4.00 -16.47 -2.72
C TYR A 542 -5.01 -16.31 -1.56
N ALA A 543 -6.19 -16.96 -1.63
CA ALA A 543 -7.24 -16.86 -0.61
C ALA A 543 -6.93 -17.65 0.68
N GLY A 544 -6.30 -18.83 0.56
CA GLY A 544 -5.95 -19.71 1.67
C GLY A 544 -5.49 -21.09 1.19
N SER A 545 -5.54 -22.09 2.08
CA SER A 545 -5.29 -23.53 1.82
C SER A 545 -3.93 -23.87 1.17
N GLN A 546 -3.01 -24.43 1.94
CA GLN A 546 -1.68 -24.80 1.41
C GLN A 546 -1.64 -26.17 0.70
N ALA A 547 -2.47 -27.13 1.09
CA ALA A 547 -2.45 -28.48 0.51
C ALA A 547 -2.74 -28.44 -1.01
N GLU A 548 -3.83 -27.77 -1.38
CA GLU A 548 -4.24 -27.58 -2.78
C GLU A 548 -3.20 -26.78 -3.59
N ARG A 549 -2.38 -25.92 -2.96
CA ARG A 549 -1.29 -25.21 -3.67
C ARG A 549 -0.13 -26.13 -4.01
N ILE A 550 0.25 -27.03 -3.11
CA ILE A 550 1.33 -27.99 -3.36
C ILE A 550 0.87 -28.97 -4.44
N GLU A 551 -0.30 -29.58 -4.28
CA GLU A 551 -0.87 -30.50 -5.28
C GLU A 551 -1.03 -29.83 -6.65
N LYS A 552 -1.53 -28.60 -6.71
CA LYS A 552 -1.75 -27.88 -7.98
C LYS A 552 -0.45 -27.38 -8.60
N ALA A 553 0.52 -26.92 -7.81
CA ALA A 553 1.85 -26.56 -8.33
C ALA A 553 2.59 -27.80 -8.86
N GLU A 554 2.51 -28.94 -8.19
CA GLU A 554 3.05 -30.20 -8.70
C GLU A 554 2.31 -30.69 -9.96
N ALA A 555 0.97 -30.58 -9.99
CA ALA A 555 0.17 -31.00 -11.14
C ALA A 555 0.42 -30.11 -12.37
N ASP A 556 0.54 -28.79 -12.18
CA ASP A 556 0.83 -27.87 -13.28
C ASP A 556 2.31 -27.94 -13.71
N ALA A 557 3.26 -28.21 -12.79
CA ALA A 557 4.64 -28.56 -13.14
C ALA A 557 4.72 -29.88 -13.93
N LYS A 558 3.92 -30.91 -13.56
CA LYS A 558 3.79 -32.15 -14.32
C LYS A 558 3.23 -31.90 -15.73
N LYS A 559 2.14 -31.12 -15.87
CA LYS A 559 1.59 -30.73 -17.19
C LYS A 559 2.60 -29.97 -18.06
N ILE A 560 3.35 -29.03 -17.50
CA ILE A 560 4.39 -28.29 -18.22
C ILE A 560 5.51 -29.25 -18.66
N ALA A 561 5.94 -30.17 -17.80
CA ALA A 561 6.93 -31.21 -18.15
C ALA A 561 6.40 -32.21 -19.20
N GLU A 562 5.10 -32.46 -19.27
CA GLU A 562 4.46 -33.29 -20.30
C GLU A 562 4.31 -32.56 -21.65
N GLN A 563 3.92 -31.27 -21.63
CA GLN A 563 3.89 -30.41 -22.83
C GLN A 563 5.28 -30.20 -23.44
N LEU A 564 6.32 -30.10 -22.60
CA LEU A 564 7.72 -30.06 -23.05
C LEU A 564 8.20 -31.40 -23.64
N LYS A 565 7.58 -32.53 -23.28
CA LYS A 565 7.88 -33.86 -23.85
C LYS A 565 7.14 -34.15 -25.16
N SER A 566 5.95 -33.60 -25.38
CA SER A 566 5.14 -33.87 -26.58
C SER A 566 5.57 -33.08 -27.82
N THR A 567 6.45 -32.10 -27.69
CA THR A 567 6.76 -31.13 -28.77
C THR A 567 7.97 -31.55 -29.64
N LYS A 568 7.90 -32.70 -30.32
CA LYS A 568 8.77 -33.02 -31.48
C LYS A 568 8.08 -33.84 -32.59
N ILE A 569 7.98 -33.20 -33.78
CA ILE A 569 7.98 -33.79 -35.13
C ILE A 569 6.68 -34.46 -35.65
N SER A 570 5.83 -33.63 -36.27
CA SER A 570 5.07 -33.79 -37.55
C SER A 570 4.29 -35.08 -37.93
N GLY A 571 3.09 -34.91 -38.53
CA GLY A 571 2.48 -35.96 -39.38
C GLY A 571 1.05 -35.69 -39.89
N ALA A 572 0.91 -35.46 -41.19
CA ALA A 572 -0.31 -35.13 -41.97
C ALA A 572 -1.65 -35.90 -41.74
N SER A 573 -2.76 -35.14 -41.87
CA SER A 573 -3.99 -35.46 -42.64
C SER A 573 -4.92 -36.66 -42.33
N ALA A 574 -6.15 -36.38 -41.88
CA ALA A 574 -7.41 -37.01 -42.38
C ALA A 574 -8.67 -36.21 -41.97
N LYS A 575 -9.80 -36.38 -42.69
CA LYS A 575 -11.09 -35.69 -42.45
C LYS A 575 -12.12 -36.54 -41.71
N LYS A 576 -13.00 -35.91 -40.92
CA LYS A 576 -14.47 -36.12 -41.00
C LYS A 576 -15.27 -34.94 -40.42
N GLN A 577 -16.52 -34.79 -40.83
CA GLN A 577 -17.40 -33.65 -40.52
C GLN A 577 -18.64 -34.12 -39.72
N GLN A 578 -19.11 -33.28 -38.81
CA GLN A 578 -20.54 -32.94 -38.60
C GLN A 578 -20.58 -31.73 -37.63
N ALA A 579 -20.90 -30.52 -38.07
CA ALA A 579 -22.23 -30.00 -38.42
C ALA A 579 -22.94 -29.34 -37.22
N LYS A 580 -22.83 -28.00 -37.14
CA LYS A 580 -23.79 -27.11 -36.47
C LYS A 580 -24.12 -25.93 -37.40
N SER A 581 -25.35 -25.45 -37.33
CA SER A 581 -25.97 -24.60 -38.34
C SER A 581 -25.85 -23.10 -38.06
N THR A 582 -25.63 -22.35 -39.15
CA THR A 582 -25.96 -20.93 -39.41
C THR A 582 -26.27 -20.02 -38.21
N VAL A 583 -25.38 -19.04 -38.01
CA VAL A 583 -25.69 -17.76 -37.35
C VAL A 583 -26.79 -17.04 -38.12
N ASN A 584 -27.70 -16.37 -37.40
CA ASN A 584 -28.66 -15.44 -37.99
C ASN A 584 -28.60 -14.12 -37.20
N THR A 585 -28.00 -13.09 -37.79
CA THR A 585 -27.77 -11.79 -37.14
C THR A 585 -29.04 -10.93 -37.11
N LYS A 586 -29.38 -10.37 -35.96
CA LYS A 586 -30.26 -9.19 -35.83
C LYS A 586 -29.55 -8.07 -35.09
N PRO A 587 -29.94 -6.79 -35.30
CA PRO A 587 -29.16 -5.64 -34.84
C PRO A 587 -29.08 -5.53 -33.32
N LYS A 588 -27.95 -5.06 -32.82
CA LYS A 588 -27.80 -4.66 -31.41
C LYS A 588 -28.60 -3.37 -31.20
N ALA A 589 -29.62 -3.40 -30.35
CA ALA A 589 -30.33 -2.20 -29.92
C ALA A 589 -29.40 -1.28 -29.11
N PRO A 590 -29.70 0.04 -28.99
CA PRO A 590 -28.96 0.92 -28.10
C PRO A 590 -28.95 0.38 -26.66
N GLU A 591 -27.83 0.51 -25.96
CA GLU A 591 -27.77 0.19 -24.54
C GLU A 591 -28.53 1.27 -23.77
N ALA A 592 -29.67 0.88 -23.17
CA ALA A 592 -30.54 1.79 -22.44
C ALA A 592 -29.83 2.35 -21.19
N GLU A 593 -30.04 3.64 -20.90
CA GLU A 593 -29.49 4.30 -19.71
C GLU A 593 -29.99 3.61 -18.43
N ILE A 594 -29.10 3.40 -17.47
CA ILE A 594 -29.43 2.72 -16.22
C ILE A 594 -30.03 3.72 -15.25
N SER A 595 -31.33 3.58 -14.99
CA SER A 595 -32.12 4.49 -14.13
C SER A 595 -32.10 4.08 -12.66
N VAL A 596 -32.11 5.08 -11.77
CA VAL A 596 -32.39 4.95 -10.33
C VAL A 596 -33.71 4.25 -10.04
N SER A 597 -34.70 4.34 -10.93
CA SER A 597 -36.02 3.71 -10.76
C SER A 597 -35.99 2.18 -10.75
N ARG A 598 -34.83 1.55 -11.01
CA ARG A 598 -34.59 0.11 -10.79
C ARG A 598 -34.23 -0.25 -9.35
N LEU A 599 -33.91 0.72 -8.49
CA LEU A 599 -33.64 0.50 -7.07
C LEU A 599 -34.95 0.43 -6.26
N ASP A 600 -35.01 -0.47 -5.29
CA ASP A 600 -36.07 -0.56 -4.29
C ASP A 600 -35.61 0.12 -3.00
N ILE A 601 -35.64 1.45 -2.98
CA ILE A 601 -35.32 2.25 -1.79
C ILE A 601 -36.63 2.52 -1.07
N ARG A 602 -36.72 2.22 0.23
CA ARG A 602 -37.92 2.43 1.06
C ARG A 602 -37.60 3.15 2.37
N VAL A 603 -38.64 3.72 2.97
CA VAL A 603 -38.65 4.19 4.36
C VAL A 603 -38.65 2.98 5.29
N GLY A 604 -37.52 2.71 5.96
CA GLY A 604 -37.42 1.72 7.02
C GLY A 604 -37.59 2.34 8.41
N GLN A 605 -38.05 1.55 9.40
CA GLN A 605 -37.97 1.91 10.82
C GLN A 605 -37.15 0.86 11.59
N ILE A 606 -36.12 1.31 12.31
CA ILE A 606 -35.26 0.46 13.13
C ILE A 606 -36.05 -0.01 14.36
N ARG A 607 -36.54 -1.25 14.37
CA ARG A 607 -37.32 -1.83 15.47
C ARG A 607 -36.44 -2.25 16.64
N LYS A 608 -35.22 -2.71 16.36
CA LYS A 608 -34.22 -3.12 17.35
C LYS A 608 -32.83 -2.93 16.77
N ILE A 609 -31.87 -2.52 17.60
CA ILE A 609 -30.46 -2.42 17.25
C ILE A 609 -29.58 -2.95 18.38
N GLN A 610 -28.49 -3.63 18.02
CA GLN A 610 -27.46 -4.10 18.94
C GLN A 610 -26.08 -4.00 18.28
N LYS A 611 -25.00 -3.92 19.07
CA LYS A 611 -23.65 -4.08 18.52
C LYS A 611 -23.45 -5.52 18.03
N HIS A 612 -22.69 -5.69 16.95
CA HIS A 612 -22.36 -7.00 16.39
C HIS A 612 -21.47 -7.77 17.38
N PRO A 613 -21.78 -9.03 17.74
CA PRO A 613 -21.05 -9.78 18.77
C PRO A 613 -19.55 -9.89 18.48
N ASP A 614 -19.19 -10.18 17.23
CA ASP A 614 -17.80 -10.39 16.80
C ASP A 614 -17.18 -9.18 16.05
N ALA A 615 -17.72 -7.95 16.20
CA ALA A 615 -17.18 -6.78 15.50
C ALA A 615 -17.51 -5.41 16.14
N ASP A 616 -16.50 -4.76 16.74
CA ASP A 616 -16.62 -3.47 17.43
C ASP A 616 -17.10 -2.29 16.56
N SER A 617 -17.01 -2.42 15.23
CA SER A 617 -17.39 -1.38 14.27
C SER A 617 -18.72 -1.61 13.57
N LEU A 618 -19.45 -2.69 13.89
CA LEU A 618 -20.71 -3.03 13.21
C LEU A 618 -21.89 -3.02 14.19
N TYR A 619 -23.02 -2.48 13.73
CA TYR A 619 -24.32 -2.73 14.34
C TYR A 619 -24.99 -3.92 13.65
N VAL A 620 -26.02 -4.46 14.29
CA VAL A 620 -27.00 -5.37 13.71
C VAL A 620 -28.37 -4.78 13.99
N GLU A 621 -29.06 -4.37 12.93
CA GLU A 621 -30.39 -3.78 12.99
C GLU A 621 -31.47 -4.78 12.55
N GLU A 622 -32.62 -4.75 13.21
CA GLU A 622 -33.88 -5.33 12.70
C GLU A 622 -34.75 -4.18 12.20
N ILE A 623 -34.86 -4.04 10.87
CA ILE A 623 -35.52 -2.90 10.24
C ILE A 623 -36.84 -3.34 9.60
N ASP A 624 -37.93 -2.71 10.01
CA ASP A 624 -39.24 -2.83 9.38
C ASP A 624 -39.26 -1.99 8.09
N VAL A 625 -39.56 -2.62 6.95
CA VAL A 625 -39.63 -2.00 5.62
C VAL A 625 -40.99 -2.25 4.95
N GLY A 626 -42.05 -2.39 5.76
CA GLY A 626 -43.42 -2.69 5.29
C GLY A 626 -43.59 -4.09 4.71
N GLU A 627 -42.83 -5.06 5.22
CA GLU A 627 -42.91 -6.48 4.86
C GLU A 627 -43.38 -7.29 6.08
N GLU A 628 -43.82 -8.54 5.91
CA GLU A 628 -44.35 -9.39 6.99
C GLU A 628 -43.35 -9.66 8.14
N SER A 629 -42.06 -9.40 7.91
CA SER A 629 -41.00 -9.54 8.90
C SER A 629 -39.95 -8.44 8.76
N THR A 630 -39.26 -8.12 9.86
CA THR A 630 -38.12 -7.20 9.85
C THR A 630 -36.94 -7.80 9.10
N ARG A 631 -36.22 -6.97 8.35
CA ARG A 631 -34.96 -7.37 7.70
C ARG A 631 -33.79 -7.16 8.66
N THR A 632 -32.96 -8.19 8.82
CA THR A 632 -31.64 -8.04 9.42
C THR A 632 -30.76 -7.18 8.52
N VAL A 633 -30.19 -6.10 9.06
CA VAL A 633 -29.17 -5.28 8.41
C VAL A 633 -27.92 -5.28 9.29
N VAL A 634 -26.75 -5.03 8.69
CA VAL A 634 -25.47 -4.90 9.40
C VAL A 634 -24.76 -3.63 8.92
N SER A 635 -24.90 -2.52 9.66
CA SER A 635 -24.28 -1.23 9.28
C SER A 635 -22.91 -1.00 9.92
N GLY A 636 -22.10 -0.11 9.32
CA GLY A 636 -20.80 0.33 9.83
C GLY A 636 -20.86 1.51 10.82
N LEU A 637 -22.03 1.82 11.37
CA LEU A 637 -22.30 3.15 11.96
C LEU A 637 -21.82 3.33 13.42
N VAL A 638 -21.28 2.30 14.08
CA VAL A 638 -20.90 2.32 15.52
C VAL A 638 -19.90 3.43 15.90
N LYS A 639 -19.07 3.87 14.94
CA LYS A 639 -18.07 4.93 15.16
C LYS A 639 -18.62 6.36 14.97
N TYR A 640 -19.84 6.48 14.46
CA TYR A 640 -20.38 7.75 13.94
C TYR A 640 -21.71 8.13 14.60
N ILE A 641 -22.56 7.14 14.90
CA ILE A 641 -23.91 7.36 15.44
C ILE A 641 -24.09 6.50 16.70
N PRO A 642 -24.42 7.09 17.87
CA PRO A 642 -24.76 6.37 19.09
C PRO A 642 -25.96 5.43 18.91
N LEU A 643 -26.06 4.38 19.73
CA LEU A 643 -27.11 3.35 19.59
C LEU A 643 -28.49 3.93 19.93
N GLU A 644 -28.51 4.82 20.92
CA GLU A 644 -29.64 5.63 21.36
C GLU A 644 -30.18 6.57 20.27
N GLU A 645 -29.35 7.00 19.32
CA GLU A 645 -29.76 7.82 18.16
C GLU A 645 -30.23 6.99 16.96
N MET A 646 -30.09 5.66 17.02
CA MET A 646 -30.52 4.71 15.98
C MET A 646 -31.85 4.03 16.32
N GLN A 647 -32.09 3.70 17.59
CA GLN A 647 -33.28 2.96 18.02
C GLN A 647 -34.58 3.71 17.71
N ASN A 648 -35.56 3.03 17.11
CA ASN A 648 -36.86 3.57 16.64
C ASN A 648 -36.79 4.63 15.52
N ARG A 649 -35.61 5.02 15.04
CA ARG A 649 -35.43 6.01 13.96
C ARG A 649 -35.98 5.49 12.62
N LYS A 650 -36.50 6.41 11.80
CA LYS A 650 -36.83 6.16 10.39
C LYS A 650 -35.63 6.49 9.51
N VAL A 651 -35.37 5.68 8.49
CA VAL A 651 -34.17 5.77 7.64
C VAL A 651 -34.50 5.36 6.20
N CYS A 652 -33.72 5.82 5.21
CA CYS A 652 -33.79 5.31 3.85
C CYS A 652 -33.03 3.98 3.72
N VAL A 653 -33.65 2.96 3.11
CA VAL A 653 -33.13 1.58 3.05
C VAL A 653 -33.24 1.01 1.64
N LEU A 654 -32.15 0.45 1.10
CA LEU A 654 -32.12 -0.25 -0.18
C LEU A 654 -32.38 -1.75 -0.01
N CYS A 655 -33.52 -2.22 -0.53
CA CYS A 655 -34.09 -3.54 -0.27
C CYS A 655 -33.83 -4.59 -1.36
N ASN A 656 -33.44 -4.22 -2.59
CA ASN A 656 -33.25 -5.17 -3.70
C ASN A 656 -31.78 -5.54 -4.00
N LEU A 657 -30.84 -5.24 -3.10
CA LEU A 657 -29.48 -5.78 -3.16
C LEU A 657 -29.45 -7.29 -2.82
N LYS A 658 -28.48 -8.01 -3.41
CA LYS A 658 -28.19 -9.40 -3.02
C LYS A 658 -27.66 -9.43 -1.56
N PRO A 659 -28.25 -10.21 -0.65
CA PRO A 659 -27.82 -10.26 0.75
C PRO A 659 -26.34 -10.63 0.92
N ALA A 660 -25.64 -9.90 1.80
CA ALA A 660 -24.19 -10.01 2.02
C ALA A 660 -23.88 -10.51 3.43
N THR A 661 -22.90 -11.41 3.57
CA THR A 661 -22.46 -11.91 4.89
C THR A 661 -21.33 -11.04 5.43
N MET A 662 -21.58 -10.37 6.56
CA MET A 662 -20.66 -9.49 7.25
C MET A 662 -20.36 -10.08 8.63
N ARG A 663 -19.10 -10.50 8.85
CA ARG A 663 -18.60 -11.11 10.11
C ARG A 663 -19.43 -12.30 10.66
N GLY A 664 -20.20 -12.96 9.79
CA GLY A 664 -21.00 -14.15 10.10
C GLY A 664 -22.51 -13.90 9.99
N ILE A 665 -22.96 -12.68 10.27
CA ILE A 665 -24.36 -12.26 10.14
C ILE A 665 -24.65 -11.85 8.69
N LYS A 666 -25.88 -12.07 8.22
CA LYS A 666 -26.29 -11.79 6.84
C LYS A 666 -27.13 -10.51 6.80
N SER A 667 -26.65 -9.49 6.09
CA SER A 667 -27.39 -8.26 5.83
C SER A 667 -28.33 -8.47 4.63
N HIS A 668 -29.63 -8.25 4.82
CA HIS A 668 -30.71 -8.46 3.85
C HIS A 668 -31.22 -7.15 3.21
N ALA A 669 -30.65 -6.01 3.60
CA ALA A 669 -30.81 -4.70 2.98
C ALA A 669 -29.57 -3.85 3.34
N MET A 670 -29.61 -2.56 3.01
CA MET A 670 -28.55 -1.58 3.35
C MET A 670 -29.19 -0.24 3.71
N VAL A 671 -28.79 0.36 4.84
CA VAL A 671 -29.25 1.71 5.22
C VAL A 671 -28.37 2.76 4.53
N PHE A 672 -28.98 3.81 3.99
CA PHE A 672 -28.24 4.91 3.37
C PHE A 672 -27.74 5.91 4.40
N ALA A 673 -26.46 6.28 4.27
CA ALA A 673 -25.85 7.36 5.03
C ALA A 673 -25.06 8.30 4.11
N ALA A 674 -25.17 9.61 4.36
CA ALA A 674 -24.28 10.61 3.77
C ALA A 674 -22.96 10.64 4.54
N SER A 675 -21.88 10.97 3.84
CA SER A 675 -20.55 11.10 4.41
C SER A 675 -19.78 12.26 3.78
N ASN A 676 -18.97 12.94 4.57
CA ASN A 676 -18.07 14.01 4.09
C ASN A 676 -16.82 13.44 3.39
N ASP A 677 -16.11 14.28 2.65
CA ASP A 677 -14.99 13.90 1.77
C ASP A 677 -13.84 13.14 2.45
N ASP A 678 -13.58 13.41 3.74
CA ASP A 678 -12.55 12.75 4.53
C ASP A 678 -13.08 11.54 5.34
N HIS A 679 -14.37 11.23 5.23
CA HIS A 679 -15.09 10.19 5.97
C HIS A 679 -14.96 10.27 7.51
N THR A 680 -14.69 11.46 8.05
CA THR A 680 -14.69 11.71 9.51
C THR A 680 -16.10 11.82 10.10
N LYS A 681 -17.08 12.22 9.30
CA LYS A 681 -18.49 12.33 9.70
C LYS A 681 -19.41 11.54 8.76
N VAL A 682 -20.36 10.82 9.37
CA VAL A 682 -21.39 10.05 8.68
C VAL A 682 -22.74 10.32 9.36
N GLU A 683 -23.77 10.60 8.56
CA GLU A 683 -25.14 10.88 9.03
C GLU A 683 -26.14 10.05 8.23
N LEU A 684 -27.23 9.59 8.87
CA LEU A 684 -28.31 8.89 8.18
C LEU A 684 -29.08 9.80 7.22
N VAL A 685 -29.56 9.23 6.12
CA VAL A 685 -30.56 9.89 5.27
C VAL A 685 -31.94 9.69 5.90
N ASP A 686 -32.39 10.71 6.63
CA ASP A 686 -33.65 10.75 7.36
C ASP A 686 -34.82 11.11 6.42
N PRO A 687 -35.84 10.25 6.26
CA PRO A 687 -37.10 10.62 5.62
C PRO A 687 -37.96 11.48 6.56
N PRO A 688 -38.94 12.24 6.03
CA PRO A 688 -39.85 13.05 6.84
C PRO A 688 -40.51 12.26 7.98
N ALA A 689 -40.66 12.87 9.16
CA ALA A 689 -41.20 12.19 10.35
C ALA A 689 -42.59 11.56 10.13
N SER A 690 -43.41 12.13 9.26
CA SER A 690 -44.73 11.65 8.84
C SER A 690 -44.73 10.62 7.70
N ALA A 691 -43.58 10.31 7.08
CA ALA A 691 -43.49 9.32 5.99
C ALA A 691 -43.90 7.91 6.44
N VAL A 692 -44.50 7.12 5.56
CA VAL A 692 -45.08 5.82 5.92
C VAL A 692 -43.99 4.74 5.89
N VAL A 693 -43.97 3.82 6.87
CA VAL A 693 -42.99 2.73 6.89
C VAL A 693 -43.31 1.74 5.75
N GLY A 694 -42.29 1.37 4.98
CA GLY A 694 -42.40 0.62 3.73
C GLY A 694 -42.74 1.45 2.49
N GLU A 695 -42.94 2.77 2.63
CA GLU A 695 -43.12 3.66 1.50
C GLU A 695 -41.88 3.69 0.61
N ARG A 696 -42.06 3.55 -0.72
CA ARG A 696 -40.97 3.60 -1.68
C ARG A 696 -40.52 5.05 -1.90
N ILE A 697 -39.22 5.31 -1.81
CA ILE A 697 -38.63 6.59 -2.18
C ILE A 697 -38.72 6.78 -3.69
N THR A 698 -39.23 7.93 -4.10
CA THR A 698 -39.39 8.33 -5.50
C THR A 698 -38.44 9.47 -5.87
N PHE A 699 -38.19 9.62 -7.17
CA PHE A 699 -37.27 10.62 -7.72
C PHE A 699 -38.00 11.37 -8.84
N PRO A 700 -38.38 12.64 -8.66
CA PRO A 700 -39.02 13.44 -9.70
C PRO A 700 -38.27 13.37 -11.05
N GLY A 701 -38.97 12.98 -12.11
CA GLY A 701 -38.42 12.74 -13.44
C GLY A 701 -38.04 11.29 -13.76
N TYR A 702 -37.97 10.39 -12.78
CA TYR A 702 -37.60 8.98 -12.97
C TYR A 702 -38.76 8.03 -12.61
N SER A 703 -39.50 7.57 -13.61
CA SER A 703 -40.52 6.53 -13.47
C SER A 703 -39.97 5.12 -13.69
N GLY A 704 -40.67 4.11 -13.17
CA GLY A 704 -40.34 2.69 -13.36
C GLY A 704 -40.41 1.86 -12.07
N GLU A 705 -40.67 0.57 -12.23
CA GLU A 705 -40.69 -0.41 -11.14
C GLU A 705 -39.29 -0.93 -10.81
N PRO A 706 -39.04 -1.34 -9.55
CA PRO A 706 -37.73 -1.81 -9.14
C PRO A 706 -37.43 -3.22 -9.68
N ASP A 707 -36.14 -3.54 -9.85
CA ASP A 707 -35.70 -4.92 -10.03
C ASP A 707 -36.08 -5.73 -8.77
N GLY A 708 -36.72 -6.91 -8.90
CA GLY A 708 -37.03 -7.75 -7.72
C GLY A 708 -35.79 -8.23 -6.95
N LEU A 709 -34.66 -8.40 -7.66
CA LEU A 709 -33.32 -8.49 -7.08
C LEU A 709 -32.30 -7.97 -8.11
N LEU A 710 -31.44 -7.04 -7.71
CA LEU A 710 -30.46 -6.41 -8.60
C LEU A 710 -29.45 -7.43 -9.13
N ASN A 711 -29.39 -7.55 -10.47
CA ASN A 711 -28.44 -8.45 -11.12
C ASN A 711 -27.01 -7.87 -11.04
N ALA A 712 -26.16 -8.49 -10.22
CA ALA A 712 -24.76 -8.09 -10.01
C ALA A 712 -23.93 -7.95 -11.31
N LYS A 713 -24.27 -8.69 -12.39
CA LYS A 713 -23.59 -8.53 -13.69
C LYS A 713 -23.92 -7.22 -14.40
N SER A 714 -25.05 -6.57 -14.06
CA SER A 714 -25.47 -5.30 -14.65
C SER A 714 -24.92 -4.05 -13.95
N LYS A 715 -24.27 -4.22 -12.77
CA LYS A 715 -23.64 -3.16 -11.97
C LYS A 715 -24.53 -1.91 -11.78
N VAL A 716 -25.81 -2.14 -11.46
CA VAL A 716 -26.84 -1.08 -11.42
C VAL A 716 -26.67 -0.19 -10.20
N TRP A 717 -26.43 -0.79 -9.03
CA TRP A 717 -26.19 -0.02 -7.81
C TRP A 717 -24.93 0.84 -7.97
N GLU A 718 -23.83 0.23 -8.41
CA GLU A 718 -22.52 0.87 -8.57
C GLU A 718 -22.51 2.01 -9.60
N LYS A 719 -23.43 1.98 -10.58
CA LYS A 719 -23.63 3.06 -11.56
C LYS A 719 -24.59 4.16 -11.11
N VAL A 720 -25.50 3.87 -10.18
CA VAL A 720 -26.44 4.86 -9.63
C VAL A 720 -25.84 5.56 -8.42
N GLN A 721 -25.08 4.83 -7.58
CA GLN A 721 -24.46 5.31 -6.35
C GLN A 721 -23.53 6.51 -6.55
N VAL A 722 -22.83 6.59 -7.69
CA VAL A 722 -21.90 7.70 -7.98
C VAL A 722 -22.59 9.06 -8.15
N ASP A 723 -23.90 9.06 -8.44
CA ASP A 723 -24.72 10.26 -8.55
C ASP A 723 -25.52 10.57 -7.27
N LEU A 724 -25.39 9.75 -6.21
CA LEU A 724 -26.09 9.93 -4.92
C LEU A 724 -25.31 10.83 -3.96
N HIS A 725 -25.87 12.00 -3.65
CA HIS A 725 -25.21 13.02 -2.86
C HIS A 725 -26.21 13.89 -2.08
N THR A 726 -25.72 14.77 -1.20
CA THR A 726 -26.53 15.83 -0.58
C THR A 726 -26.25 17.20 -1.20
N ASP A 727 -27.24 18.09 -1.22
CA ASP A 727 -27.08 19.48 -1.70
C ASP A 727 -26.57 20.43 -0.57
N ALA A 728 -26.67 21.75 -0.79
CA ALA A 728 -26.32 22.75 0.24
C ALA A 728 -27.44 22.93 1.29
N GLU A 729 -28.67 22.63 0.88
CA GLU A 729 -29.91 22.66 1.65
C GLU A 729 -30.13 21.38 2.48
N LEU A 730 -29.14 20.48 2.52
CA LEU A 730 -29.11 19.19 3.24
C LEU A 730 -30.14 18.15 2.76
N VAL A 731 -30.66 18.29 1.54
CA VAL A 731 -31.54 17.34 0.86
C VAL A 731 -30.72 16.20 0.26
N ALA A 732 -31.23 14.97 0.31
CA ALA A 732 -30.64 13.84 -0.40
C ALA A 732 -31.10 13.80 -1.87
N HIS A 733 -30.18 13.57 -2.80
CA HIS A 733 -30.38 13.67 -4.25
C HIS A 733 -29.80 12.49 -5.04
N TYR A 734 -30.43 12.16 -6.17
CA TYR A 734 -29.84 11.41 -7.29
C TYR A 734 -29.77 12.33 -8.51
N LYS A 735 -28.54 12.63 -8.99
CA LYS A 735 -28.32 13.74 -9.93
C LYS A 735 -29.05 14.99 -9.39
N ASN A 736 -29.85 15.67 -10.21
CA ASN A 736 -30.59 16.87 -9.77
C ASN A 736 -31.98 16.57 -9.16
N SER A 737 -32.28 15.33 -8.76
CA SER A 737 -33.62 14.89 -8.33
C SER A 737 -33.66 14.47 -6.84
N PRO A 738 -34.52 15.08 -5.99
CA PRO A 738 -34.55 14.80 -4.55
C PRO A 738 -35.22 13.45 -4.22
N PHE A 739 -34.72 12.82 -3.16
CA PHE A 739 -35.34 11.66 -2.50
C PHE A 739 -36.72 12.07 -1.93
N THR A 740 -37.81 11.59 -2.53
CA THR A 740 -39.17 12.10 -2.26
C THR A 740 -40.12 11.01 -1.75
N THR A 741 -40.82 11.29 -0.66
CA THR A 741 -42.00 10.55 -0.16
C THR A 741 -43.26 11.42 -0.28
N SER A 742 -44.44 10.82 -0.07
CA SER A 742 -45.72 11.55 0.06
C SER A 742 -45.73 12.56 1.22
N ALA A 743 -44.83 12.40 2.20
CA ALA A 743 -44.66 13.30 3.33
C ALA A 743 -43.60 14.40 3.11
N GLY A 744 -42.88 14.39 1.98
CA GLY A 744 -41.87 15.40 1.62
C GLY A 744 -40.51 14.82 1.20
N ILE A 745 -39.49 15.67 1.23
CA ILE A 745 -38.12 15.31 0.82
C ILE A 745 -37.28 14.76 1.99
N CYS A 746 -36.42 13.79 1.70
CA CYS A 746 -35.49 13.20 2.67
C CYS A 746 -34.24 14.09 2.82
N LYS A 747 -33.69 14.17 4.02
CA LYS A 747 -32.60 15.09 4.39
C LYS A 747 -31.54 14.42 5.26
N VAL A 748 -30.45 15.13 5.51
CA VAL A 748 -29.46 14.83 6.56
C VAL A 748 -29.40 15.99 7.56
N LEU A 749 -28.62 15.86 8.63
CA LEU A 749 -28.63 16.83 9.74
C LEU A 749 -27.68 18.01 9.50
N SER A 750 -26.53 17.79 8.83
CA SER A 750 -25.56 18.86 8.54
C SER A 750 -24.52 18.55 7.44
N ILE A 751 -24.46 17.32 6.90
CA ILE A 751 -23.53 17.02 5.78
C ILE A 751 -24.08 17.60 4.47
N ALA A 752 -23.61 18.80 4.09
CA ALA A 752 -23.80 19.36 2.76
C ALA A 752 -22.77 18.79 1.76
N SER A 753 -23.15 18.65 0.48
CA SER A 753 -22.27 18.15 -0.61
C SER A 753 -21.61 16.78 -0.37
N GLY A 754 -22.14 15.96 0.53
CA GLY A 754 -21.57 14.66 0.90
C GLY A 754 -22.05 13.51 0.01
N ALA A 755 -21.22 12.48 -0.15
CA ALA A 755 -21.59 11.27 -0.89
C ALA A 755 -22.49 10.36 -0.05
N ILE A 756 -23.60 9.91 -0.62
CA ILE A 756 -24.54 8.96 0.00
C ILE A 756 -24.17 7.54 -0.40
N ARG A 757 -24.09 6.62 0.57
CA ARG A 757 -23.70 5.23 0.37
C ARG A 757 -24.51 4.26 1.22
#